data_AF-A0A935UUY2-F1
#
_entry.id   AF-A0A935UUY2-F1
#
_cell.length_a   1.000
_cell.length_b   1.000
_cell.length_c   1.000
_cell.angle_alpha   90.00
_cell.angle_beta   90.00
_cell.angle_gamma   90.00
#
_symmetry.space_group_name_H-M   'P 1'
#
loop_
_entity.id
_entity.type
_entity.pdbx_description
1 polymer ?
#
loop_
_entity_poly.entity_id
_entity_poly.type
_entity_poly.pdbx_seq_one_letter_code
_entity_poly.pdbx_strand_id
1 'polypeptide(L)'
;MPPELGEPEHNERAAHALALELAELGYVPSYALLTRLGRMPLAQLTALHGWLPKALAKAKGAHVNHTPLYRRFPDGVPNDTLALWIQRMLVHYLQREGLPCITCGGVGSTHVLRPCHHVVCERCFDITATAGCPVCGTKLIEGSRFFTADEAPRPLSPNERWIKLQVLHPSAEEPAARALLERLCARAQAMSPDDVAALKLLVAEKGLTLLDWLPEQIPVKENLAIVLGGLLKAHPNDTAVHAQLSARLKTATDVLRVIAVLSGADVSLQAKTKLVPVKHGDRRWDKKTLTNTRAVATHAVSSARFVVAKMGRPIRRALLGLLNALPEATLAEDLHRHKSLWRGVGERLHPYELAERFPVIARAFVTLRGTTGPLADALIGTSDTVHRDAKGRPALSTFRGAAERLLRAKDVAGLTAHLRARPGELARRLDLLLRLDPTSRAPDEAILAVAERLTTPMLLTLTTALARRHEAGPDRVFFPATPLFNAPSAKDTRPLLSAERVGPIIEGLERTLLTRLARLGPVQDAVIDESLAQIIVPFNERTASVSAVNLPRGSSLALPEGPLLRLFMHWCQPPKDESYTDLDLSVGFYGDDWGYRDVCAYYHLKLSAGGVIVARSSGDFTSAPHPDGASEFVDLLLKNARSQGYRFAVMVVNAYSGLPFSKLERAFAGLMVREDEDNAIFDPRTVRLRFALDGPNGVFMPLVVDLATRRLHWLDVSRKGQLAMNNVATSTKDIQSVCPRLLHYFEHGSRPTMFRLAALHAAARAQRVLVRSPWATSELTRRPGEDAHGLFRRVLHAQADTLYEALPPLEGPVFAALSEGDLSLPEGAEVYALFREAVAAPRSAADLLSAPPG
;
A
#
# COMPACT_ATOMS: atom_id res chain seq x y z
N MET A 1 -33.82 24.62 23.68
CA MET A 1 -34.58 24.62 22.42
C MET A 1 -34.42 23.27 21.76
N PRO A 2 -35.48 22.62 21.28
CA PRO A 2 -35.32 21.49 20.37
C PRO A 2 -34.66 21.99 19.08
N PRO A 3 -33.84 21.17 18.39
CA PRO A 3 -33.31 21.56 17.09
C PRO A 3 -34.50 21.72 16.14
N GLU A 4 -34.66 22.92 15.58
CA GLU A 4 -35.65 23.20 14.55
C GLU A 4 -35.49 22.15 13.43
N LEU A 5 -36.51 21.31 13.27
CA LEU A 5 -36.65 20.48 12.09
C LEU A 5 -36.84 21.46 10.92
N GLY A 6 -35.86 21.53 10.02
CA GLY A 6 -35.97 22.36 8.81
C GLY A 6 -37.20 21.96 7.99
N GLU A 7 -37.76 22.91 7.24
CA GLU A 7 -38.91 22.63 6.36
C GLU A 7 -38.58 21.45 5.42
N PRO A 8 -39.39 20.38 5.38
CA PRO A 8 -39.09 19.15 4.65
C PRO A 8 -38.73 19.38 3.17
N GLU A 9 -39.41 20.29 2.50
CA GLU A 9 -39.14 20.62 1.09
C GLU A 9 -37.76 21.25 0.86
N HIS A 10 -37.26 22.02 1.81
CA HIS A 10 -35.96 22.68 1.69
C HIS A 10 -34.81 21.66 1.80
N ASN A 11 -34.93 20.74 2.74
CA ASN A 11 -33.95 19.67 2.94
C ASN A 11 -33.96 18.66 1.77
N GLU A 12 -35.13 18.37 1.20
CA GLU A 12 -35.24 17.54 -0.02
C GLU A 12 -34.54 18.20 -1.21
N ARG A 13 -34.71 19.51 -1.42
CA ARG A 13 -33.99 20.24 -2.48
C ARG A 13 -32.48 20.22 -2.26
N ALA A 14 -32.02 20.45 -1.03
CA ALA A 14 -30.60 20.37 -0.69
C ALA A 14 -30.02 18.95 -0.89
N ALA A 15 -30.78 17.90 -0.57
CA ALA A 15 -30.38 16.52 -0.82
C ALA A 15 -30.24 16.20 -2.32
N HIS A 16 -31.15 16.71 -3.16
CA HIS A 16 -31.05 16.58 -4.62
C HIS A 16 -29.88 17.38 -5.21
N ALA A 17 -29.61 18.58 -4.70
CA ALA A 17 -28.44 19.36 -5.09
C ALA A 17 -27.13 18.61 -4.80
N LEU A 18 -27.02 18.05 -3.59
CA LEU A 18 -25.91 17.17 -3.23
C LEU A 18 -25.82 15.95 -4.18
N ALA A 19 -26.95 15.36 -4.57
CA ALA A 19 -26.98 14.24 -5.53
C ALA A 19 -26.37 14.60 -6.89
N LEU A 20 -26.65 15.80 -7.39
CA LEU A 20 -26.09 16.30 -8.65
C LEU A 20 -24.58 16.53 -8.55
N GLU A 21 -24.11 17.14 -7.47
CA GLU A 21 -22.66 17.31 -7.22
C GLU A 21 -21.92 15.96 -7.12
N LEU A 22 -22.55 14.97 -6.48
CA LEU A 22 -22.01 13.62 -6.40
C LEU A 22 -21.98 12.95 -7.78
N ALA A 23 -22.96 13.26 -8.64
CA ALA A 23 -23.04 12.71 -9.97
C ALA A 23 -21.87 13.18 -10.86
N GLU A 24 -21.46 14.44 -10.74
CA GLU A 24 -20.26 14.95 -11.43
C GLU A 24 -18.98 14.18 -11.05
N LEU A 25 -18.95 13.58 -9.86
CA LEU A 25 -17.86 12.74 -9.37
C LEU A 25 -18.01 11.25 -9.73
N GLY A 26 -19.10 10.86 -10.40
CA GLY A 26 -19.43 9.48 -10.77
C GLY A 26 -20.12 8.69 -9.67
N TYR A 27 -20.75 9.37 -8.71
CA TYR A 27 -21.48 8.74 -7.61
C TYR A 27 -22.98 9.01 -7.70
N VAL A 28 -23.78 7.99 -7.44
CA VAL A 28 -25.25 8.13 -7.38
C VAL A 28 -25.72 7.71 -5.99
N PRO A 29 -26.36 8.60 -5.21
CA PRO A 29 -26.94 8.21 -3.94
C PRO A 29 -28.13 7.26 -4.16
N SER A 30 -28.24 6.24 -3.32
CA SER A 30 -29.41 5.36 -3.32
C SER A 30 -30.67 6.13 -2.93
N TYR A 31 -31.84 5.64 -3.34
CA TYR A 31 -33.12 6.22 -2.94
C TYR A 31 -33.27 6.34 -1.41
N ALA A 32 -32.81 5.32 -0.68
CA ALA A 32 -32.79 5.32 0.78
C ALA A 32 -31.86 6.42 1.36
N LEU A 33 -30.70 6.65 0.74
CA LEU A 33 -29.80 7.75 1.11
C LEU A 33 -30.44 9.11 0.86
N LEU A 34 -31.00 9.34 -0.32
CA LEU A 34 -31.69 10.59 -0.66
C LEU A 34 -32.83 10.89 0.30
N THR A 35 -33.68 9.90 0.57
CA THR A 35 -34.81 10.04 1.50
C THR A 35 -34.32 10.41 2.91
N ARG A 36 -33.19 9.84 3.35
CA ARG A 36 -32.62 10.16 4.68
C ARG A 36 -32.02 11.55 4.73
N LEU A 37 -31.32 11.96 3.68
CA LEU A 37 -30.73 13.31 3.56
C LEU A 37 -31.83 14.37 3.61
N GLY A 38 -32.95 14.17 2.90
CA GLY A 38 -34.11 15.07 2.92
C GLY A 38 -34.80 15.18 4.29
N ARG A 39 -34.56 14.24 5.21
CA ARG A 39 -35.13 14.22 6.57
C ARG A 39 -34.12 14.56 7.66
N MET A 40 -32.90 14.95 7.31
CA MET A 40 -31.82 15.25 8.25
C MET A 40 -31.94 16.69 8.79
N PRO A 41 -31.59 16.98 10.06
CA PRO A 41 -31.48 18.35 10.53
C PRO A 41 -30.57 19.18 9.62
N LEU A 42 -30.97 20.41 9.28
CA LEU A 42 -30.27 21.24 8.30
C LEU A 42 -28.79 21.43 8.64
N ALA A 43 -28.44 21.59 9.92
CA ALA A 43 -27.04 21.72 10.35
C ALA A 43 -26.20 20.47 10.04
N GLN A 44 -26.76 19.28 10.21
CA GLN A 44 -26.09 18.01 9.88
C GLN A 44 -26.00 17.81 8.36
N LEU A 45 -27.07 18.11 7.62
CA LEU A 45 -27.06 18.06 6.15
C LEU A 45 -26.02 19.03 5.59
N THR A 46 -25.94 20.24 6.12
CA THR A 46 -24.94 21.26 5.75
C THR A 46 -23.52 20.78 6.05
N ALA A 47 -23.28 20.19 7.23
CA ALA A 47 -21.98 19.64 7.59
C ALA A 47 -21.57 18.48 6.66
N LEU A 48 -22.52 17.60 6.34
CA LEU A 48 -22.30 16.47 5.43
C LEU A 48 -22.06 16.95 4.00
N HIS A 49 -22.85 17.89 3.49
CA HIS A 49 -22.66 18.52 2.18
C HIS A 49 -21.30 19.23 2.10
N GLY A 50 -20.86 19.87 3.17
CA GLY A 50 -19.53 20.50 3.24
C GLY A 50 -18.34 19.53 3.24
N TRP A 51 -18.57 18.25 3.55
CA TRP A 51 -17.52 17.22 3.71
C TRP A 51 -17.54 16.14 2.61
N LEU A 52 -18.71 15.59 2.29
CA LEU A 52 -18.86 14.38 1.47
C LEU A 52 -18.35 14.56 0.01
N PRO A 53 -18.74 15.61 -0.73
CA PRO A 53 -18.19 15.86 -2.07
C PRO A 53 -16.68 16.02 -2.03
N LYS A 54 -16.12 16.73 -1.04
CA LYS A 54 -14.67 16.90 -0.88
C LYS A 54 -13.94 15.58 -0.63
N ALA A 55 -14.52 14.72 0.21
CA ALA A 55 -13.97 13.41 0.50
C ALA A 55 -13.95 12.50 -0.75
N LEU A 56 -15.04 12.48 -1.52
CA LEU A 56 -15.16 11.67 -2.73
C LEU A 56 -14.33 12.23 -3.89
N ALA A 57 -14.28 13.55 -4.06
CA ALA A 57 -13.38 14.21 -5.00
C ALA A 57 -11.92 13.91 -4.65
N LYS A 58 -11.57 13.87 -3.36
CA LYS A 58 -10.25 13.44 -2.90
C LYS A 58 -10.00 11.95 -3.15
N ALA A 59 -11.00 11.07 -3.12
CA ALA A 59 -10.82 9.66 -3.47
C ALA A 59 -10.53 9.45 -4.97
N LYS A 60 -11.03 10.33 -5.85
CA LYS A 60 -10.86 10.24 -7.30
C LYS A 60 -9.68 11.05 -7.85
N GLY A 61 -9.32 12.17 -7.24
CA GLY A 61 -8.37 13.14 -7.83
C GLY A 61 -8.97 14.52 -7.98
N ALA A 62 -10.28 14.62 -8.22
CA ALA A 62 -11.00 15.85 -8.55
C ALA A 62 -10.95 16.99 -7.51
N HIS A 63 -10.46 16.76 -6.29
CA HIS A 63 -10.24 17.83 -5.30
C HIS A 63 -9.14 18.84 -5.66
N VAL A 64 -8.40 18.63 -6.75
CA VAL A 64 -7.38 19.57 -7.24
C VAL A 64 -7.74 20.08 -8.62
N ASN A 65 -7.29 21.28 -8.94
CA ASN A 65 -7.43 21.83 -10.28
C ASN A 65 -6.38 21.21 -11.21
N HIS A 66 -6.83 20.36 -12.12
CA HIS A 66 -5.97 19.68 -13.08
C HIS A 66 -5.70 20.57 -14.29
N THR A 67 -4.57 21.27 -14.27
CA THR A 67 -4.10 22.06 -15.41
C THR A 67 -2.78 21.48 -15.95
N PRO A 68 -2.76 20.91 -17.17
CA PRO A 68 -1.55 20.43 -17.83
C PRO A 68 -0.71 21.59 -18.35
N LEU A 69 0.55 21.32 -18.72
CA LEU A 69 1.43 22.35 -19.29
C LEU A 69 0.84 22.90 -20.58
N TYR A 70 0.37 22.04 -21.49
CA TYR A 70 -0.36 22.44 -22.69
C TYR A 70 -1.86 22.42 -22.42
N ARG A 71 -2.49 23.60 -22.33
CA ARG A 71 -3.89 23.77 -21.89
C ARG A 71 -4.90 23.05 -22.76
N ARG A 72 -4.63 22.97 -24.07
CA ARG A 72 -5.47 22.27 -25.06
C ARG A 72 -5.06 20.81 -25.26
N PHE A 73 -4.49 20.16 -24.24
CA PHE A 73 -4.10 18.75 -24.35
C PHE A 73 -5.32 17.87 -24.69
N PRO A 74 -5.23 16.97 -25.70
CA PRO A 74 -4.02 16.55 -26.42
C PRO A 74 -3.64 17.34 -27.69
N ASP A 75 -4.54 18.18 -28.22
CA ASP A 75 -4.35 18.86 -29.50
C ASP A 75 -3.31 20.00 -29.48
N GLY A 76 -3.08 20.60 -28.31
CA GLY A 76 -2.10 21.67 -28.12
C GLY A 76 -0.64 21.24 -28.04
N VAL A 77 -0.34 19.93 -28.13
CA VAL A 77 1.03 19.40 -27.97
C VAL A 77 1.82 19.54 -29.28
N PRO A 78 3.03 20.13 -29.27
CA PRO A 78 3.85 20.28 -30.47
C PRO A 78 4.19 18.94 -31.15
N ASN A 79 4.16 18.91 -32.49
CA ASN A 79 4.44 17.72 -33.29
C ASN A 79 5.93 17.37 -33.35
N ASP A 80 6.81 18.38 -33.52
CA ASP A 80 8.26 18.19 -33.57
C ASP A 80 8.88 18.52 -32.22
N THR A 81 9.06 17.47 -31.42
CA THR A 81 9.58 17.58 -30.06
C THR A 81 11.09 17.86 -30.02
N LEU A 82 11.85 17.45 -31.05
CA LEU A 82 13.29 17.73 -31.15
C LEU A 82 13.52 19.21 -31.50
N ALA A 83 12.80 19.73 -32.49
CA ALA A 83 12.87 21.15 -32.83
C ALA A 83 12.45 22.03 -31.64
N LEU A 84 11.38 21.64 -30.94
CA LEU A 84 10.95 22.30 -29.70
C LEU A 84 12.06 22.27 -28.65
N TRP A 85 12.69 21.11 -28.41
CA TRP A 85 13.77 20.99 -27.43
C TRP A 85 14.97 21.89 -27.77
N ILE A 86 15.40 21.89 -29.04
CA ILE A 86 16.48 22.78 -29.53
C ILE A 86 16.11 24.24 -29.29
N GLN A 87 14.89 24.63 -29.67
CA GLN A 87 14.40 26.00 -29.48
C GLN A 87 14.38 26.40 -28.00
N ARG A 88 13.88 25.52 -27.12
CA ARG A 88 13.88 25.71 -25.66
C ARG A 88 15.30 25.91 -25.14
N MET A 89 16.26 25.07 -25.56
CA MET A 89 17.66 25.18 -25.15
C MET A 89 18.30 26.49 -25.59
N LEU A 90 18.12 26.89 -26.86
CA LEU A 90 18.66 28.15 -27.36
C LEU A 90 18.08 29.33 -26.57
N VAL A 91 16.77 29.35 -26.33
CA VAL A 91 16.11 30.44 -25.59
C VAL A 91 16.57 30.45 -24.12
N HIS A 92 16.68 29.28 -23.49
CA HIS A 92 17.13 29.15 -22.11
C HIS A 92 18.52 29.76 -21.88
N TYR A 93 19.47 29.50 -22.79
CA TYR A 93 20.87 29.90 -22.60
C TYR A 93 21.24 31.23 -23.27
N LEU A 94 20.58 31.60 -24.36
CA LEU A 94 21.02 32.71 -25.22
C LEU A 94 20.08 33.93 -25.18
N GLN A 95 18.77 33.74 -24.93
CA GLN A 95 17.83 34.88 -24.92
C GLN A 95 18.02 35.72 -23.65
N ARG A 96 18.16 37.04 -23.83
CA ARG A 96 18.23 38.02 -22.73
C ARG A 96 17.18 39.11 -22.90
N GLU A 97 16.87 39.77 -21.79
CA GLU A 97 15.94 40.90 -21.77
C GLU A 97 16.48 42.06 -22.62
N GLY A 98 15.61 42.69 -23.41
CA GLY A 98 15.97 43.80 -24.30
C GLY A 98 16.63 43.41 -25.63
N LEU A 99 17.00 42.14 -25.84
CA LEU A 99 17.48 41.67 -27.14
C LEU A 99 16.32 41.28 -28.07
N PRO A 100 16.47 41.42 -29.40
CA PRO A 100 15.55 40.81 -30.35
C PRO A 100 15.41 39.31 -30.09
N CYS A 101 14.27 38.73 -30.48
CA CYS A 101 14.06 37.29 -30.34
C CYS A 101 15.12 36.53 -31.15
N ILE A 102 15.85 35.61 -30.51
CA ILE A 102 16.89 34.81 -31.16
C ILE A 102 16.33 33.83 -32.21
N THR A 103 15.02 33.55 -32.17
CA THR A 103 14.36 32.61 -33.07
C THR A 103 13.79 33.31 -34.31
N CYS A 104 13.09 34.44 -34.15
CA CYS A 104 12.43 35.13 -35.28
C CYS A 104 12.98 36.52 -35.60
N GLY A 105 13.93 37.04 -34.80
CA GLY A 105 14.48 38.39 -34.96
C GLY A 105 13.53 39.54 -34.54
N GLY A 106 12.35 39.23 -34.01
CA GLY A 106 11.37 40.24 -33.61
C GLY A 106 11.86 41.14 -32.47
N VAL A 107 11.64 42.46 -32.61
CA VAL A 107 11.95 43.47 -31.58
C VAL A 107 10.68 43.80 -30.80
N GLY A 108 10.78 43.91 -29.47
CA GLY A 108 9.65 44.26 -28.59
C GLY A 108 8.63 43.13 -28.34
N SER A 109 8.88 41.92 -28.84
CA SER A 109 7.98 40.76 -28.71
C SER A 109 8.36 39.80 -27.58
N THR A 110 9.41 40.12 -26.79
CA THR A 110 9.94 39.26 -25.72
C THR A 110 9.50 39.71 -24.35
N HIS A 111 9.10 38.77 -23.49
CA HIS A 111 8.61 39.03 -22.14
C HIS A 111 9.41 38.23 -21.11
N VAL A 112 9.71 38.84 -19.95
CA VAL A 112 10.37 38.16 -18.82
C VAL A 112 9.32 37.47 -17.96
N LEU A 113 9.38 36.14 -17.86
CA LEU A 113 8.43 35.34 -17.09
C LEU A 113 8.86 35.19 -15.63
N ARG A 114 7.90 35.13 -14.69
CA ARG A 114 8.17 34.91 -13.25
C ARG A 114 7.62 33.55 -12.82
N PRO A 115 8.31 32.81 -11.92
CA PRO A 115 9.54 33.18 -11.20
C PRO A 115 10.85 32.77 -11.92
N CYS A 116 10.77 32.05 -13.04
CA CYS A 116 11.94 31.48 -13.72
C CYS A 116 12.88 32.51 -14.38
N HIS A 117 12.40 33.74 -14.63
CA HIS A 117 13.09 34.82 -15.32
C HIS A 117 13.49 34.50 -16.77
N HIS A 118 12.92 33.46 -17.39
CA HIS A 118 13.10 33.21 -18.81
C HIS A 118 12.47 34.30 -19.66
N VAL A 119 13.18 34.67 -20.72
CA VAL A 119 12.75 35.69 -21.68
C VAL A 119 12.14 34.99 -22.89
N VAL A 120 10.84 35.13 -23.10
CA VAL A 120 10.08 34.34 -24.08
C VAL A 120 9.42 35.25 -25.10
N CYS A 121 9.52 34.90 -26.38
CA CYS A 121 8.90 35.63 -27.48
C CYS A 121 7.46 35.17 -27.73
N GLU A 122 6.50 36.08 -27.68
CA GLU A 122 5.06 35.80 -27.91
C GLU A 122 4.73 35.34 -29.34
N ARG A 123 5.64 35.57 -30.30
CA ARG A 123 5.49 35.12 -31.69
C ARG A 123 6.02 33.71 -31.93
N CYS A 124 6.96 33.27 -31.10
CA CYS A 124 7.64 31.98 -31.26
C CYS A 124 7.12 30.91 -30.31
N PHE A 125 6.40 31.32 -29.26
CA PHE A 125 5.70 30.45 -28.34
C PHE A 125 4.27 30.95 -28.20
N ASP A 126 3.30 30.04 -28.34
CA ASP A 126 1.91 30.33 -27.99
C ASP A 126 1.78 30.29 -26.46
N ILE A 127 2.00 31.45 -25.84
CA ILE A 127 1.98 31.61 -24.38
C ILE A 127 0.57 31.38 -23.83
N THR A 128 -0.47 31.63 -24.64
CA THR A 128 -1.88 31.39 -24.27
C THR A 128 -2.22 29.89 -24.25
N ALA A 129 -1.53 29.07 -25.04
CA ALA A 129 -1.69 27.62 -25.03
C ALA A 129 -0.98 26.91 -23.87
N THR A 130 -0.15 27.61 -23.08
CA THR A 130 0.61 26.99 -21.97
C THR A 130 0.20 27.49 -20.58
N ALA A 131 0.26 26.62 -19.57
CA ALA A 131 -0.01 26.96 -18.17
C ALA A 131 1.25 27.15 -17.32
N GLY A 132 2.43 27.07 -17.94
CA GLY A 132 3.74 27.30 -17.35
C GLY A 132 4.67 27.99 -18.34
N CYS A 133 5.92 28.22 -17.94
CA CYS A 133 6.94 28.71 -18.86
C CYS A 133 7.16 27.69 -19.99
N PRO A 134 7.00 28.05 -21.28
CA PRO A 134 7.19 27.11 -22.39
C PRO A 134 8.65 26.68 -22.58
N VAL A 135 9.60 27.34 -21.90
CA VAL A 135 11.02 27.03 -21.94
C VAL A 135 11.41 26.02 -20.86
N CYS A 136 11.05 26.27 -19.60
CA CYS A 136 11.51 25.43 -18.48
C CYS A 136 10.40 24.67 -17.75
N GLY A 137 9.13 24.81 -18.14
CA GLY A 137 8.02 24.13 -17.47
C GLY A 137 7.69 24.67 -16.07
N THR A 138 8.38 25.70 -15.57
CA THR A 138 8.09 26.28 -14.25
C THR A 138 6.71 26.93 -14.26
N LYS A 139 5.90 26.65 -13.22
CA LYS A 139 4.55 27.21 -13.10
C LYS A 139 4.61 28.72 -12.86
N LEU A 140 3.84 29.49 -13.63
CA LEU A 140 3.85 30.95 -13.58
C LEU A 140 2.99 31.46 -12.41
N ILE A 141 3.44 32.55 -11.76
CA ILE A 141 2.72 33.19 -10.64
C ILE A 141 1.83 34.34 -11.12
N GLU A 142 0.83 34.70 -10.32
CA GLU A 142 -0.08 35.83 -10.55
C GLU A 142 0.70 37.16 -10.72
N GLY A 143 0.32 37.97 -11.72
CA GLY A 143 1.05 39.20 -12.08
C GLY A 143 2.15 39.03 -13.13
N SER A 144 2.52 37.80 -13.48
CA SER A 144 2.98 37.51 -14.85
C SER A 144 1.77 37.79 -15.73
N ARG A 145 1.81 38.75 -16.67
CA ARG A 145 0.68 38.92 -17.63
C ARG A 145 0.35 37.53 -18.24
N PHE A 146 -0.88 37.36 -18.73
CA PHE A 146 -1.36 36.18 -19.46
C PHE A 146 -2.02 35.09 -18.61
N PHE A 147 -3.22 35.40 -18.09
CA PHE A 147 -4.22 34.40 -17.76
C PHE A 147 -5.57 34.89 -18.28
N THR A 148 -6.12 34.22 -19.28
CA THR A 148 -7.56 34.16 -19.51
C THR A 148 -8.02 32.79 -19.08
N ALA A 149 -9.01 32.75 -18.19
CA ALA A 149 -9.75 31.54 -17.89
C ALA A 149 -10.70 31.29 -19.05
N ASP A 150 -10.77 30.05 -19.53
CA ASP A 150 -12.00 29.46 -20.06
C ASP A 150 -11.82 27.94 -20.16
N GLU A 151 -12.82 27.19 -19.69
CA GLU A 151 -13.71 26.45 -20.59
C GLU A 151 -14.96 25.93 -19.84
N ALA A 152 -16.05 25.83 -20.60
CA ALA A 152 -17.42 25.55 -20.17
C ALA A 152 -17.70 24.06 -19.87
N PRO A 153 -18.82 23.73 -19.20
CA PRO A 153 -19.19 22.36 -18.88
C PRO A 153 -19.44 21.51 -20.13
N ARG A 154 -19.19 20.21 -20.00
CA ARG A 154 -19.21 19.22 -21.09
C ARG A 154 -20.48 18.35 -21.08
N PRO A 155 -20.97 17.85 -22.25
CA PRO A 155 -21.97 16.77 -22.33
C PRO A 155 -21.47 15.40 -21.83
N LEU A 156 -22.42 14.55 -21.44
CA LEU A 156 -22.25 13.20 -20.87
C LEU A 156 -21.70 12.18 -21.89
N SER A 157 -20.87 11.24 -21.44
CA SER A 157 -20.31 10.12 -22.23
C SER A 157 -21.07 8.80 -21.95
N PRO A 158 -21.24 7.90 -22.94
CA PRO A 158 -22.01 6.66 -22.77
C PRO A 158 -21.41 5.61 -21.82
N ASN A 159 -20.10 5.65 -21.52
CA ASN A 159 -19.40 4.64 -20.71
C ASN A 159 -19.16 5.05 -19.25
N GLU A 160 -20.00 5.95 -18.73
CA GLU A 160 -19.97 6.39 -17.34
C GLU A 160 -20.36 5.26 -16.39
N ARG A 161 -19.40 4.80 -15.57
CA ARG A 161 -19.67 3.88 -14.48
C ARG A 161 -20.04 4.65 -13.22
N TRP A 162 -21.29 4.48 -12.80
CA TRP A 162 -21.85 5.11 -11.62
C TRP A 162 -21.63 4.24 -10.38
N ILE A 163 -20.95 4.79 -9.36
CA ILE A 163 -20.77 4.12 -8.07
C ILE A 163 -21.96 4.48 -7.17
N LYS A 164 -22.69 3.46 -6.70
CA LYS A 164 -23.88 3.69 -5.88
C LYS A 164 -23.48 3.95 -4.42
N LEU A 165 -23.76 5.14 -3.91
CA LEU A 165 -23.59 5.46 -2.49
C LEU A 165 -24.80 4.96 -1.69
N GLN A 166 -24.56 4.18 -0.65
CA GLN A 166 -25.60 3.60 0.20
C GLN A 166 -25.45 4.07 1.64
N VAL A 167 -26.57 4.21 2.35
CA VAL A 167 -26.57 4.42 3.80
C VAL A 167 -26.22 3.10 4.48
N LEU A 168 -25.20 3.11 5.32
CA LEU A 168 -25.02 2.07 6.33
C LEU A 168 -26.06 2.33 7.43
N HIS A 169 -26.96 1.37 7.68
CA HIS A 169 -28.18 1.52 8.47
C HIS A 169 -28.05 2.49 9.68
N PRO A 170 -28.92 3.52 9.77
CA PRO A 170 -28.74 4.63 10.71
C PRO A 170 -29.28 4.40 12.13
N SER A 171 -29.86 3.24 12.46
CA SER A 171 -30.24 2.91 13.85
C SER A 171 -29.05 2.44 14.72
N ALA A 172 -27.82 2.54 14.19
CA ALA A 172 -26.71 1.70 14.60
C ALA A 172 -25.33 2.42 14.66
N GLU A 173 -25.24 3.72 14.97
CA GLU A 173 -23.91 4.38 15.05
C GLU A 173 -22.95 3.66 16.01
N GLU A 174 -23.45 3.21 17.15
CA GLU A 174 -22.67 2.46 18.14
C GLU A 174 -22.44 0.99 17.73
N PRO A 175 -23.47 0.20 17.34
CA PRO A 175 -23.26 -1.15 16.80
C PRO A 175 -22.34 -1.22 15.58
N ALA A 176 -22.42 -0.26 14.64
CA ALA A 176 -21.58 -0.24 13.45
C ALA A 176 -20.12 0.15 13.79
N ALA A 177 -19.92 1.12 14.69
CA ALA A 177 -18.60 1.48 15.18
C ALA A 177 -17.96 0.32 15.98
N ARG A 178 -18.74 -0.37 16.81
CA ARG A 178 -18.33 -1.57 17.52
C ARG A 178 -17.97 -2.69 16.55
N ALA A 179 -18.81 -2.99 15.57
CA ALA A 179 -18.53 -4.03 14.57
C ALA A 179 -17.28 -3.70 13.75
N LEU A 180 -17.05 -2.42 13.42
CA LEU A 180 -15.82 -1.98 12.76
C LEU A 180 -14.59 -2.16 13.66
N LEU A 181 -14.67 -1.76 14.94
CA LEU A 181 -13.61 -1.97 15.92
C LEU A 181 -13.26 -3.46 16.05
N GLU A 182 -14.28 -4.30 16.21
CA GLU A 182 -14.13 -5.76 16.34
C GLU A 182 -13.41 -6.33 15.11
N ARG A 183 -13.82 -5.95 13.90
CA ARG A 183 -13.13 -6.36 12.66
C ARG A 183 -11.67 -5.88 12.61
N LEU A 184 -11.41 -4.59 12.87
CA LEU A 184 -10.05 -4.03 12.85
C LEU A 184 -9.13 -4.69 13.90
N CYS A 185 -9.66 -4.98 15.08
CA CYS A 185 -8.95 -5.66 16.16
C CYS A 185 -8.71 -7.15 15.85
N ALA A 186 -9.64 -7.81 15.17
CA ALA A 186 -9.54 -9.22 14.80
C ALA A 186 -8.52 -9.51 13.69
N ARG A 187 -8.02 -8.47 13.00
CA ARG A 187 -7.10 -8.62 11.87
C ARG A 187 -5.89 -9.49 12.21
N ALA A 188 -5.62 -10.45 11.32
CA ALA A 188 -4.49 -11.38 11.42
C ALA A 188 -3.19 -10.87 10.76
N GLN A 189 -3.21 -9.69 10.12
CA GLN A 189 -2.06 -9.05 9.48
C GLN A 189 -1.96 -7.56 9.81
N ALA A 190 -0.78 -6.98 9.60
CA ALA A 190 -0.58 -5.54 9.70
C ALA A 190 -1.57 -4.80 8.78
N MET A 191 -2.19 -3.75 9.31
CA MET A 191 -3.25 -3.02 8.61
C MET A 191 -2.69 -2.04 7.57
N SER A 192 -3.52 -1.73 6.57
CA SER A 192 -3.30 -0.60 5.67
C SER A 192 -3.26 0.74 6.45
N PRO A 193 -2.66 1.81 5.89
CA PRO A 193 -2.66 3.12 6.50
C PRO A 193 -4.08 3.67 6.80
N ASP A 194 -5.05 3.40 5.93
CA ASP A 194 -6.44 3.86 6.08
C ASP A 194 -7.11 3.20 7.29
N ASP A 195 -6.88 1.91 7.48
CA ASP A 195 -7.43 1.16 8.60
C ASP A 195 -6.77 1.52 9.93
N VAL A 196 -5.47 1.85 9.90
CA VAL A 196 -4.78 2.44 11.06
C VAL A 196 -5.38 3.80 11.41
N ALA A 197 -5.72 4.62 10.41
CA ALA A 197 -6.37 5.92 10.64
C ALA A 197 -7.78 5.73 11.23
N ALA A 198 -8.57 4.80 10.70
CA ALA A 198 -9.89 4.45 11.23
C ALA A 198 -9.83 3.96 12.68
N LEU A 199 -8.88 3.07 13.00
CA LEU A 199 -8.69 2.58 14.37
C LEU A 199 -8.29 3.70 15.34
N LYS A 200 -7.39 4.59 14.93
CA LYS A 200 -6.99 5.75 15.74
C LYS A 200 -8.15 6.70 15.98
N LEU A 201 -8.99 6.92 14.98
CA LEU A 201 -10.20 7.73 15.10
C LEU A 201 -11.17 7.12 16.11
N LEU A 202 -11.43 5.81 16.03
CA LEU A 202 -12.28 5.11 17.01
C LEU A 202 -11.73 5.25 18.44
N VAL A 203 -10.41 5.13 18.62
CA VAL A 203 -9.75 5.31 19.93
C VAL A 203 -9.89 6.74 20.46
N ALA A 204 -9.77 7.74 19.59
CA ALA A 204 -9.91 9.13 19.96
C ALA A 204 -11.36 9.50 20.32
N GLU A 205 -12.33 9.03 19.54
CA GLU A 205 -13.75 9.39 19.67
C GLU A 205 -14.46 8.61 20.80
N LYS A 206 -14.16 7.33 20.97
CA LYS A 206 -14.88 6.46 21.93
C LYS A 206 -14.19 6.35 23.28
N GLY A 207 -12.90 6.66 23.38
CA GLY A 207 -12.17 6.67 24.65
C GLY A 207 -12.37 5.39 25.48
N LEU A 208 -12.68 5.55 26.77
CA LEU A 208 -12.85 4.44 27.72
C LEU A 208 -13.98 3.47 27.35
N THR A 209 -15.01 3.89 26.61
CA THR A 209 -16.11 3.00 26.15
C THR A 209 -15.58 1.82 25.33
N LEU A 210 -14.43 1.97 24.67
CA LEU A 210 -13.81 0.88 23.93
C LEU A 210 -13.42 -0.31 24.79
N LEU A 211 -13.15 -0.12 26.09
CA LEU A 211 -12.73 -1.20 26.98
C LEU A 211 -13.76 -2.34 27.01
N ASP A 212 -15.04 -2.00 26.93
CA ASP A 212 -16.16 -2.95 26.91
C ASP A 212 -16.34 -3.62 25.55
N TRP A 213 -15.75 -3.06 24.49
CA TRP A 213 -15.85 -3.55 23.11
C TRP A 213 -14.61 -4.34 22.69
N LEU A 214 -13.55 -4.38 23.51
CA LEU A 214 -12.31 -5.05 23.12
C LEU A 214 -12.54 -6.55 23.01
N PRO A 215 -12.20 -7.17 21.86
CA PRO A 215 -12.28 -8.62 21.75
C PRO A 215 -11.29 -9.28 22.72
N GLU A 216 -11.52 -10.55 23.04
CA GLU A 216 -10.64 -11.32 23.93
C GLU A 216 -9.19 -11.34 23.43
N GLN A 217 -9.00 -11.42 22.11
CA GLN A 217 -7.68 -11.44 21.47
C GLN A 217 -7.56 -10.38 20.39
N ILE A 218 -6.40 -9.72 20.37
CA ILE A 218 -5.97 -8.82 19.28
C ILE A 218 -4.68 -9.43 18.72
N PRO A 219 -4.75 -10.18 17.59
CA PRO A 219 -3.62 -10.96 17.09
C PRO A 219 -2.42 -10.08 16.71
N VAL A 220 -2.69 -8.95 16.07
CA VAL A 220 -1.65 -8.04 15.57
C VAL A 220 -1.25 -7.05 16.67
N LYS A 221 0.01 -7.16 17.11
CA LYS A 221 0.56 -6.37 18.22
C LYS A 221 0.67 -4.87 17.93
N GLU A 222 0.71 -4.48 16.65
CA GLU A 222 0.62 -3.07 16.24
C GLU A 222 -0.77 -2.48 16.58
N ASN A 223 -1.85 -3.21 16.28
CA ASN A 223 -3.23 -2.81 16.56
C ASN A 223 -3.47 -2.72 18.07
N LEU A 224 -3.00 -3.73 18.81
CA LEU A 224 -3.05 -3.74 20.28
C LEU A 224 -2.38 -2.51 20.89
N ALA A 225 -1.20 -2.14 20.36
CA ALA A 225 -0.46 -0.98 20.83
C ALA A 225 -1.16 0.34 20.48
N ILE A 226 -1.76 0.47 19.30
CA ILE A 226 -2.56 1.65 18.91
C ILE A 226 -3.71 1.87 19.89
N VAL A 227 -4.48 0.82 20.18
CA VAL A 227 -5.61 0.87 21.11
C VAL A 227 -5.15 1.20 22.52
N LEU A 228 -4.34 0.33 23.12
CA LEU A 228 -3.95 0.50 24.53
C LEU A 228 -3.04 1.69 24.76
N GLY A 229 -2.16 2.01 23.81
CA GLY A 229 -1.30 3.19 23.87
C GLY A 229 -2.07 4.50 23.69
N GLY A 230 -3.11 4.51 22.83
CA GLY A 230 -4.00 5.65 22.68
C GLY A 230 -4.83 5.90 23.95
N LEU A 231 -5.42 4.85 24.51
CA LEU A 231 -6.16 4.92 25.78
C LEU A 231 -5.25 5.35 26.94
N LEU A 232 -4.05 4.77 27.06
CA LEU A 232 -3.09 5.17 28.10
C LEU A 232 -2.63 6.63 27.94
N LYS A 233 -2.53 7.12 26.70
CA LYS A 233 -2.18 8.53 26.43
C LYS A 233 -3.28 9.48 26.90
N ALA A 234 -4.54 9.13 26.65
CA ALA A 234 -5.71 9.93 27.04
C ALA A 234 -6.03 9.81 28.54
N HIS A 235 -5.83 8.62 29.13
CA HIS A 235 -6.22 8.27 30.50
C HIS A 235 -5.06 7.62 31.28
N PRO A 236 -3.98 8.37 31.59
CA PRO A 236 -2.72 7.81 32.09
C PRO A 236 -2.78 7.18 33.50
N ASN A 237 -3.80 7.51 34.29
CA ASN A 237 -3.99 7.03 35.66
C ASN A 237 -5.17 6.05 35.80
N ASP A 238 -5.84 5.69 34.70
CA ASP A 238 -7.03 4.85 34.75
C ASP A 238 -6.67 3.37 35.02
N THR A 239 -7.23 2.83 36.11
CA THR A 239 -6.89 1.49 36.60
C THR A 239 -7.33 0.38 35.65
N ALA A 240 -8.45 0.56 34.92
CA ALA A 240 -8.93 -0.41 33.95
C ALA A 240 -7.99 -0.47 32.74
N VAL A 241 -7.48 0.67 32.27
CA VAL A 241 -6.44 0.72 31.22
C VAL A 241 -5.16 -0.01 31.68
N HIS A 242 -4.70 0.24 32.91
CA HIS A 242 -3.53 -0.46 33.48
C HIS A 242 -3.74 -1.98 33.62
N ALA A 243 -4.94 -2.40 33.96
CA ALA A 243 -5.31 -3.82 34.00
C ALA A 243 -5.25 -4.45 32.60
N GLN A 244 -5.78 -3.79 31.57
CA GLN A 244 -5.71 -4.27 30.19
C GLN A 244 -4.26 -4.37 29.66
N LEU A 245 -3.39 -3.41 30.01
CA LEU A 245 -1.97 -3.49 29.67
C LEU A 245 -1.32 -4.74 30.28
N SER A 246 -1.58 -5.01 31.56
CA SER A 246 -1.06 -6.19 32.27
C SER A 246 -1.60 -7.51 31.72
N ALA A 247 -2.89 -7.53 31.36
CA ALA A 247 -3.54 -8.70 30.83
C ALA A 247 -3.07 -9.03 29.40
N ARG A 248 -2.71 -8.04 28.57
CA ARG A 248 -2.54 -8.23 27.11
C ARG A 248 -1.13 -8.05 26.58
N LEU A 249 -0.25 -7.29 27.23
CA LEU A 249 1.14 -7.13 26.80
C LEU A 249 1.96 -8.33 27.30
N LYS A 250 2.45 -9.16 26.37
CA LYS A 250 3.12 -10.44 26.71
C LYS A 250 4.61 -10.46 26.36
N THR A 251 5.10 -9.42 25.70
CA THR A 251 6.50 -9.33 25.29
C THR A 251 7.05 -7.93 25.50
N ALA A 252 8.38 -7.81 25.58
CA ALA A 252 9.02 -6.50 25.64
C ALA A 252 8.70 -5.69 24.39
N THR A 253 8.66 -6.35 23.23
CA THR A 253 8.33 -5.69 21.97
C THR A 253 6.93 -5.07 22.00
N ASP A 254 5.95 -5.69 22.67
CA ASP A 254 4.60 -5.10 22.83
C ASP A 254 4.66 -3.80 23.65
N VAL A 255 5.40 -3.82 24.76
CA VAL A 255 5.63 -2.61 25.60
C VAL A 255 6.35 -1.52 24.79
N LEU A 256 7.34 -1.88 23.99
CA LEU A 256 8.07 -0.95 23.12
C LEU A 256 7.14 -0.28 22.10
N ARG A 257 6.17 -1.02 21.53
CA ARG A 257 5.16 -0.45 20.62
C ARG A 257 4.23 0.52 21.32
N VAL A 258 3.80 0.23 22.54
CA VAL A 258 3.01 1.19 23.34
C VAL A 258 3.81 2.46 23.60
N ILE A 259 5.09 2.35 23.96
CA ILE A 259 5.98 3.50 24.12
C ILE A 259 6.11 4.30 22.81
N ALA A 260 6.14 3.62 21.66
CA ALA A 260 6.13 4.28 20.36
C ALA A 260 4.85 5.10 20.15
N VAL A 261 3.67 4.58 20.49
CA VAL A 261 2.39 5.33 20.43
C VAL A 261 2.42 6.56 21.34
N LEU A 262 2.83 6.39 22.60
CA LEU A 262 2.97 7.51 23.56
C LEU A 262 3.90 8.60 23.03
N SER A 263 4.91 8.20 22.24
CA SER A 263 5.92 9.08 21.65
C SER A 263 5.53 9.67 20.30
N GLY A 264 4.34 9.37 19.76
CA GLY A 264 3.95 9.76 18.40
C GLY A 264 4.82 9.12 17.31
N ALA A 265 5.50 8.02 17.63
CA ALA A 265 6.35 7.28 16.71
C ALA A 265 5.56 6.19 15.97
N ASP A 266 6.20 5.57 14.99
CA ASP A 266 5.61 4.48 14.22
C ASP A 266 5.63 3.17 15.03
N VAL A 267 4.45 2.56 15.18
CA VAL A 267 4.22 1.32 15.94
C VAL A 267 4.82 0.08 15.28
N SER A 268 5.15 0.17 13.98
CA SER A 268 5.86 -0.89 13.26
C SER A 268 7.30 -1.09 13.77
N LEU A 269 7.85 -0.09 14.47
CA LEU A 269 9.24 -0.01 14.93
C LEU A 269 10.27 -0.09 13.79
N GLN A 270 9.84 0.17 12.54
CA GLN A 270 10.73 0.20 11.39
C GLN A 270 11.64 1.44 11.43
N ALA A 271 12.83 1.30 10.84
CA ALA A 271 13.77 2.40 10.72
C ALA A 271 13.20 3.47 9.76
N LYS A 272 13.25 4.74 10.17
CA LYS A 272 12.78 5.87 9.35
C LYS A 272 13.95 6.56 8.67
N THR A 273 13.74 6.95 7.41
CA THR A 273 14.68 7.81 6.68
C THR A 273 14.55 9.24 7.18
N LYS A 274 15.66 9.83 7.63
CA LYS A 274 15.77 11.25 7.99
C LYS A 274 16.65 11.96 6.97
N LEU A 275 16.24 13.13 6.52
CA LEU A 275 17.09 14.00 5.70
C LEU A 275 17.97 14.82 6.63
N VAL A 276 19.28 14.73 6.43
CA VAL A 276 20.27 15.49 7.18
C VAL A 276 20.95 16.46 6.21
N PRO A 277 20.86 17.78 6.41
CA PRO A 277 21.59 18.74 5.60
C PRO A 277 23.09 18.57 5.86
N VAL A 278 23.85 18.31 4.82
CA VAL A 278 25.32 18.32 4.87
C VAL A 278 25.77 19.69 4.37
N LYS A 279 26.37 20.46 5.27
CA LYS A 279 27.13 21.63 4.86
C LYS A 279 28.43 21.13 4.23
N HIS A 280 28.54 21.16 2.91
CA HIS A 280 29.86 21.04 2.29
C HIS A 280 30.67 22.28 2.65
N GLY A 281 31.77 22.06 3.38
CA GLY A 281 32.82 23.05 3.52
C GLY A 281 33.48 23.27 2.16
N ASP A 282 33.50 24.54 1.76
CA ASP A 282 34.21 25.18 0.64
C ASP A 282 34.00 24.73 -0.82
N ARG A 283 33.94 25.79 -1.64
CA ARG A 283 33.75 25.84 -3.09
C ARG A 283 34.74 24.90 -3.81
N ARG A 284 34.24 23.84 -4.45
CA ARG A 284 34.99 23.13 -5.49
C ARG A 284 34.33 23.38 -6.85
N TRP A 285 35.06 24.06 -7.73
CA TRP A 285 34.71 24.25 -9.12
C TRP A 285 34.75 22.89 -9.83
N ASP A 286 33.59 22.31 -10.13
CA ASP A 286 33.52 21.14 -10.99
C ASP A 286 33.68 21.59 -12.44
N LYS A 287 34.89 21.38 -12.99
CA LYS A 287 35.23 21.74 -14.37
C LYS A 287 34.40 20.98 -15.41
N LYS A 288 33.66 19.92 -15.04
CA LYS A 288 32.85 19.13 -15.98
C LYS A 288 31.42 19.63 -16.15
N THR A 289 30.88 20.38 -15.19
CA THR A 289 29.45 20.71 -15.16
C THR A 289 29.14 22.20 -15.33
N LEU A 290 30.16 23.08 -15.37
CA LEU A 290 30.03 24.53 -15.61
C LEU A 290 28.88 25.21 -14.83
N THR A 291 28.52 24.70 -13.65
CA THR A 291 27.41 25.21 -12.84
C THR A 291 27.91 25.68 -11.48
N ASN A 292 27.42 26.84 -11.06
CA ASN A 292 27.77 27.50 -9.81
C ASN A 292 26.51 27.56 -8.93
N THR A 293 26.23 26.51 -8.16
CA THR A 293 25.14 26.52 -7.18
C THR A 293 25.64 26.10 -5.81
N ARG A 294 25.29 26.91 -4.79
CA ARG A 294 25.35 26.50 -3.38
C ARG A 294 24.30 25.40 -3.16
N ALA A 295 24.61 24.17 -3.55
CA ALA A 295 23.74 23.04 -3.24
C ALA A 295 23.97 22.61 -1.79
N VAL A 296 23.05 22.94 -0.89
CA VAL A 296 22.93 22.24 0.40
C VAL A 296 22.49 20.81 0.06
N ALA A 297 23.44 19.88 0.03
CA ALA A 297 23.11 18.48 -0.21
C ALA A 297 22.42 17.89 1.03
N THR A 298 21.18 17.44 0.90
CA THR A 298 20.47 16.69 1.94
C THR A 298 20.72 15.19 1.78
N HIS A 299 21.29 14.55 2.80
CA HIS A 299 21.54 13.11 2.80
C HIS A 299 20.44 12.37 3.57
N ALA A 300 19.86 11.35 2.93
CA ALA A 300 18.94 10.43 3.56
C ALA A 300 19.68 9.39 4.43
N VAL A 301 19.56 9.50 5.75
CA VAL A 301 20.11 8.58 6.75
C VAL A 301 18.99 7.75 7.37
N SER A 302 19.14 6.43 7.40
CA SER A 302 18.19 5.54 8.10
C SER A 302 18.45 5.57 9.61
N SER A 303 17.41 5.83 10.40
CA SER A 303 17.48 5.87 11.85
C SER A 303 16.48 4.90 12.46
N ALA A 304 17.00 3.88 13.17
CA ALA A 304 16.21 2.98 14.00
C ALA A 304 16.04 3.53 15.44
N ARG A 305 15.77 4.85 15.55
CA ARG A 305 15.51 5.57 16.81
C ARG A 305 14.41 6.60 16.61
N PHE A 306 13.52 6.69 17.60
CA PHE A 306 12.54 7.76 17.73
C PHE A 306 12.77 8.56 19.01
N VAL A 307 12.27 9.80 19.03
CA VAL A 307 12.32 10.64 20.23
C VAL A 307 11.31 10.08 21.23
N VAL A 308 11.79 9.60 22.37
CA VAL A 308 10.92 9.01 23.40
C VAL A 308 10.26 10.14 24.19
N ALA A 309 8.93 10.13 24.27
CA ALA A 309 8.18 11.10 25.06
C ALA A 309 8.59 11.08 26.54
N LYS A 310 8.47 12.24 27.20
CA LYS A 310 8.60 12.30 28.66
C LYS A 310 7.44 11.48 29.26
N MET A 311 7.78 10.57 30.18
CA MET A 311 6.80 9.75 30.89
C MET A 311 6.71 10.19 32.34
N GLY A 312 5.49 10.39 32.84
CA GLY A 312 5.27 10.62 34.26
C GLY A 312 5.71 9.41 35.10
N ARG A 313 5.97 9.64 36.40
CA ARG A 313 6.35 8.57 37.35
C ARG A 313 5.35 7.39 37.36
N PRO A 314 4.02 7.59 37.27
CA PRO A 314 3.06 6.48 37.24
C PRO A 314 3.25 5.56 36.02
N ILE A 315 3.28 6.14 34.81
CA ILE A 315 3.48 5.40 33.56
C ILE A 315 4.83 4.64 33.59
N ARG A 316 5.91 5.30 34.04
CA ARG A 316 7.23 4.67 34.14
C ARG A 316 7.22 3.44 35.04
N ARG A 317 6.58 3.53 36.22
CA ARG A 317 6.47 2.43 37.17
C ARG A 317 5.59 1.29 36.62
N ALA A 318 4.49 1.61 35.97
CA ALA A 318 3.63 0.62 35.32
C ALA A 318 4.39 -0.16 34.24
N LEU A 319 5.08 0.54 33.31
CA LEU A 319 5.86 -0.09 32.25
C LEU A 319 7.03 -0.93 32.79
N LEU A 320 7.73 -0.46 33.83
CA LEU A 320 8.78 -1.25 34.49
C LEU A 320 8.22 -2.50 35.16
N GLY A 321 7.07 -2.40 35.84
CA GLY A 321 6.40 -3.55 36.45
C GLY A 321 5.99 -4.58 35.40
N LEU A 322 5.40 -4.14 34.29
CA LEU A 322 5.04 -5.00 33.16
C LEU A 322 6.24 -5.74 32.59
N LEU A 323 7.34 -5.02 32.32
CA LEU A 323 8.56 -5.62 31.79
C LEU A 323 9.20 -6.60 32.76
N ASN A 324 9.19 -6.28 34.05
CA ASN A 324 9.78 -7.13 35.09
C ASN A 324 9.01 -8.42 35.31
N ALA A 325 7.70 -8.44 35.02
CA ALA A 325 6.87 -9.64 35.12
C ALA A 325 7.05 -10.62 33.94
N LEU A 326 7.77 -10.23 32.88
CA LEU A 326 8.03 -11.10 31.73
C LEU A 326 9.09 -12.16 32.04
N PRO A 327 9.03 -13.35 31.41
CA PRO A 327 10.08 -14.34 31.51
C PRO A 327 11.44 -13.77 31.06
N GLU A 328 12.46 -13.89 31.90
CA GLU A 328 13.75 -13.20 31.73
C GLU A 328 14.41 -13.50 30.38
N ALA A 329 14.41 -14.77 29.96
CA ALA A 329 14.96 -15.18 28.67
C ALA A 329 14.30 -14.46 27.48
N THR A 330 12.97 -14.42 27.46
CA THR A 330 12.20 -13.78 26.39
C THR A 330 12.36 -12.25 26.43
N LEU A 331 12.34 -11.66 27.62
CA LEU A 331 12.58 -10.24 27.84
C LEU A 331 13.95 -9.82 27.28
N ALA A 332 15.01 -10.51 27.69
CA ALA A 332 16.37 -10.21 27.26
C ALA A 332 16.56 -10.41 25.75
N GLU A 333 15.97 -11.46 25.16
CA GLU A 333 16.01 -11.71 23.71
C GLU A 333 15.34 -10.56 22.93
N ASP A 334 14.17 -10.10 23.37
CA ASP A 334 13.45 -9.00 22.72
C ASP A 334 14.10 -7.63 22.91
N LEU A 335 14.74 -7.39 24.05
CA LEU A 335 15.57 -6.19 24.25
C LEU A 335 16.71 -6.14 23.23
N HIS A 336 17.37 -7.28 22.98
CA HIS A 336 18.45 -7.39 21.99
C HIS A 336 17.95 -7.28 20.55
N ARG A 337 16.76 -7.83 20.26
CA ARG A 337 16.09 -7.70 18.94
C ARG A 337 15.96 -6.23 18.53
N HIS A 338 15.65 -5.35 19.49
CA HIS A 338 15.46 -3.91 19.27
C HIS A 338 16.50 -3.05 20.02
N LYS A 339 17.76 -3.48 20.01
CA LYS A 339 18.84 -2.93 20.85
C LYS A 339 18.99 -1.41 20.79
N SER A 340 18.95 -0.82 19.59
CA SER A 340 19.10 0.64 19.41
C SER A 340 17.95 1.44 20.02
N LEU A 341 16.72 0.92 19.91
CA LEU A 341 15.50 1.53 20.43
C LEU A 341 15.48 1.45 21.95
N TRP A 342 15.73 0.27 22.51
CA TRP A 342 15.72 0.05 23.96
C TRP A 342 16.79 0.83 24.70
N ARG A 343 17.95 1.06 24.09
CA ARG A 343 18.97 1.95 24.67
C ARG A 343 18.42 3.35 24.91
N GLY A 344 17.73 3.93 23.92
CA GLY A 344 17.09 5.25 24.03
C GLY A 344 15.88 5.25 24.97
N VAL A 345 15.05 4.21 24.93
CA VAL A 345 13.94 4.07 25.90
C VAL A 345 14.44 3.98 27.33
N GLY A 346 15.54 3.25 27.57
CA GLY A 346 16.15 3.12 28.89
C GLY A 346 16.68 4.43 29.48
N GLU A 347 16.91 5.47 28.66
CA GLU A 347 17.27 6.81 29.14
C GLU A 347 16.07 7.53 29.79
N ARG A 348 14.83 7.17 29.42
CA ARG A 348 13.59 7.72 30.00
C ARG A 348 12.96 6.78 31.02
N LEU A 349 13.15 5.48 30.86
CA LEU A 349 12.60 4.45 31.74
C LEU A 349 13.40 4.31 33.05
N HIS A 350 14.70 4.62 33.03
CA HIS A 350 15.61 4.53 34.18
C HIS A 350 15.54 3.18 34.93
N PRO A 351 15.83 2.05 34.26
CA PRO A 351 15.65 0.71 34.85
C PRO A 351 16.53 0.44 36.08
N TYR A 352 17.65 1.14 36.24
CA TYR A 352 18.53 0.98 37.40
C TYR A 352 18.08 1.75 38.64
N GLU A 353 17.25 2.79 38.51
CA GLU A 353 16.76 3.60 39.64
C GLU A 353 15.87 2.77 40.59
N LEU A 354 15.20 1.75 40.04
CA LEU A 354 14.30 0.86 40.77
C LEU A 354 14.75 -0.61 40.67
N ALA A 355 16.06 -0.85 40.58
CA ALA A 355 16.61 -2.20 40.36
C ALA A 355 16.24 -3.20 41.46
N GLU A 356 16.12 -2.75 42.71
CA GLU A 356 15.68 -3.59 43.83
C GLU A 356 14.22 -4.04 43.65
N ARG A 357 13.36 -3.15 43.15
CA ARG A 357 11.94 -3.43 42.92
C ARG A 357 11.70 -4.19 41.60
N PHE A 358 12.52 -3.93 40.59
CA PHE A 358 12.38 -4.47 39.25
C PHE A 358 13.71 -5.09 38.75
N PRO A 359 14.21 -6.16 39.40
CA PRO A 359 15.53 -6.72 39.15
C PRO A 359 15.65 -7.41 37.78
N VAL A 360 14.58 -8.02 37.27
CA VAL A 360 14.59 -8.77 36.01
C VAL A 360 14.85 -7.84 34.82
N ILE A 361 14.18 -6.69 34.77
CA ILE A 361 14.42 -5.68 33.72
C ILE A 361 15.77 -5.01 33.90
N ALA A 362 16.21 -4.74 35.13
CA ALA A 362 17.54 -4.20 35.39
C ALA A 362 18.63 -5.15 34.86
N ARG A 363 18.52 -6.46 35.13
CA ARG A 363 19.39 -7.52 34.58
C ARG A 363 19.41 -7.53 33.06
N ALA A 364 18.25 -7.52 32.42
CA ALA A 364 18.17 -7.50 30.96
C ALA A 364 18.86 -6.26 30.34
N PHE A 365 18.86 -5.12 31.06
CA PHE A 365 19.59 -3.93 30.64
C PHE A 365 21.12 -4.03 30.84
N VAL A 366 21.61 -4.84 31.77
CA VAL A 366 23.06 -5.09 31.95
C VAL A 366 23.68 -5.65 30.66
N THR A 367 23.09 -6.69 30.07
CA THR A 367 23.56 -7.26 28.80
C THR A 367 23.35 -6.32 27.62
N LEU A 368 22.20 -5.62 27.58
CA LEU A 368 21.88 -4.68 26.50
C LEU A 368 22.90 -3.52 26.38
N ARG A 369 23.32 -2.99 27.54
CA ARG A 369 24.26 -1.86 27.65
C ARG A 369 25.71 -2.32 27.75
N GLY A 370 25.97 -3.58 28.12
CA GLY A 370 27.31 -4.07 28.44
C GLY A 370 27.82 -3.49 29.76
N THR A 371 26.91 -3.27 30.72
CA THR A 371 27.22 -2.66 32.01
C THR A 371 28.13 -3.58 32.83
N THR A 372 29.15 -3.02 33.46
CA THR A 372 30.10 -3.72 34.35
C THR A 372 30.11 -3.07 35.74
N GLY A 373 30.74 -3.73 36.71
CA GLY A 373 30.87 -3.24 38.09
C GLY A 373 29.91 -3.92 39.09
N PRO A 374 29.97 -3.56 40.38
CA PRO A 374 29.36 -4.32 41.47
C PRO A 374 27.85 -4.52 41.33
N LEU A 375 27.11 -3.51 40.86
CA LEU A 375 25.68 -3.63 40.59
C LEU A 375 25.40 -4.67 39.49
N ALA A 376 26.21 -4.68 38.42
CA ALA A 376 26.07 -5.67 37.35
C ALA A 376 26.44 -7.07 37.86
N ASP A 377 27.46 -7.21 38.71
CA ASP A 377 27.84 -8.49 39.33
C ASP A 377 26.72 -9.07 40.21
N ALA A 378 26.19 -8.26 41.11
CA ALA A 378 25.07 -8.65 41.99
C ALA A 378 23.83 -9.05 41.17
N LEU A 379 23.53 -8.30 40.11
CA LEU A 379 22.43 -8.61 39.21
C LEU A 379 22.69 -9.92 38.44
N ILE A 380 23.85 -10.10 37.82
CA ILE A 380 24.16 -11.31 37.03
C ILE A 380 24.15 -12.57 37.91
N GLY A 381 24.69 -12.51 39.13
CA GLY A 381 24.79 -13.66 40.04
C GLY A 381 23.45 -14.28 40.46
N THR A 382 22.32 -13.66 40.08
CA THR A 382 20.96 -14.13 40.37
C THR A 382 20.21 -14.66 39.14
N SER A 383 20.90 -14.92 38.02
CA SER A 383 20.30 -15.33 36.75
C SER A 383 21.02 -16.51 36.09
N ASP A 384 20.24 -17.49 35.61
CA ASP A 384 20.74 -18.57 34.75
C ASP A 384 20.73 -18.18 33.26
N THR A 385 20.00 -17.11 32.90
CA THR A 385 19.84 -16.69 31.51
C THR A 385 20.95 -15.73 31.10
N VAL A 386 21.27 -14.78 31.98
CA VAL A 386 22.32 -13.79 31.81
C VAL A 386 23.57 -14.28 32.56
N HIS A 387 24.68 -14.42 31.83
CA HIS A 387 25.92 -14.97 32.39
C HIS A 387 27.13 -14.18 31.88
N ARG A 388 28.35 -14.56 32.29
CA ARG A 388 29.59 -14.03 31.72
C ARG A 388 30.11 -14.94 30.61
N ASP A 389 30.44 -14.37 29.45
CA ASP A 389 31.15 -15.11 28.39
C ASP A 389 32.59 -15.43 28.80
N ALA A 390 33.30 -16.18 27.96
CA ALA A 390 34.71 -16.55 28.19
C ALA A 390 35.66 -15.34 28.32
N LYS A 391 35.22 -14.13 27.92
CA LYS A 391 35.97 -12.87 28.06
C LYS A 391 35.49 -12.04 29.26
N GLY A 392 34.70 -12.63 30.14
CA GLY A 392 34.14 -11.97 31.31
C GLY A 392 33.10 -10.89 30.99
N ARG A 393 32.49 -10.88 29.80
CA ARG A 393 31.48 -9.87 29.43
C ARG A 393 30.06 -10.40 29.65
N PRO A 394 29.08 -9.55 30.02
CA PRO A 394 27.69 -9.98 30.10
C PRO A 394 27.19 -10.56 28.76
N ALA A 395 26.63 -11.76 28.80
CA ALA A 395 26.17 -12.53 27.67
C ALA A 395 24.79 -13.18 27.95
N LEU A 396 24.14 -13.65 26.88
CA LEU A 396 22.77 -14.17 26.92
C LEU A 396 22.66 -15.47 26.12
N SER A 397 22.07 -16.48 26.74
CA SER A 397 21.62 -17.71 26.05
C SER A 397 20.28 -17.46 25.36
N THR A 398 20.23 -17.55 24.02
CA THR A 398 19.00 -17.29 23.25
C THR A 398 18.47 -18.53 22.53
N PHE A 399 17.15 -18.58 22.34
CA PHE A 399 16.49 -19.65 21.59
C PHE A 399 17.01 -19.74 20.15
N ARG A 400 17.21 -18.59 19.49
CA ARG A 400 17.78 -18.52 18.14
C ARG A 400 19.23 -18.98 18.11
N GLY A 401 20.03 -18.60 19.11
CA GLY A 401 21.41 -19.08 19.23
C GLY A 401 21.49 -20.60 19.35
N ALA A 402 20.58 -21.22 20.10
CA ALA A 402 20.47 -22.68 20.18
C ALA A 402 20.07 -23.31 18.83
N ALA A 403 19.07 -22.74 18.14
CA ALA A 403 18.65 -23.21 16.82
C ALA A 403 19.79 -23.14 15.79
N GLU A 404 20.57 -22.05 15.77
CA GLU A 404 21.73 -21.90 14.88
C GLU A 404 22.86 -22.89 15.21
N ARG A 405 23.06 -23.25 16.49
CA ARG A 405 24.02 -24.31 16.86
C ARG A 405 23.59 -25.68 16.33
N LEU A 406 22.32 -26.05 16.51
CA LEU A 406 21.76 -27.31 15.99
C LEU A 406 21.83 -27.36 14.46
N LEU A 407 21.53 -26.24 13.79
CA LEU A 407 21.65 -26.10 12.35
C LEU A 407 23.09 -26.30 11.87
N ARG A 408 24.08 -25.71 12.54
CA ARG A 408 25.51 -25.90 12.22
C ARG A 408 25.97 -27.34 12.43
N ALA A 409 25.46 -28.00 13.47
CA ALA A 409 25.70 -29.42 13.72
C ALA A 409 24.97 -30.34 12.72
N LYS A 410 24.10 -29.80 11.86
CA LYS A 410 23.21 -30.54 10.96
C LYS A 410 22.31 -31.55 11.69
N ASP A 411 22.02 -31.29 12.96
CA ASP A 411 21.11 -32.10 13.76
C ASP A 411 19.66 -31.70 13.43
N VAL A 412 19.10 -32.29 12.36
CA VAL A 412 17.75 -31.98 11.88
C VAL A 412 16.69 -32.42 12.89
N ALA A 413 16.88 -33.55 13.56
CA ALA A 413 15.94 -34.05 14.57
C ALA A 413 15.90 -33.11 15.78
N GLY A 414 17.05 -32.76 16.34
CA GLY A 414 17.15 -31.82 17.46
C GLY A 414 16.68 -30.41 17.09
N LEU A 415 17.02 -29.93 15.88
CA LEU A 415 16.52 -28.64 15.38
C LEU A 415 15.00 -28.63 15.25
N THR A 416 14.41 -29.70 14.71
CA THR A 416 12.96 -29.84 14.57
C THR A 416 12.27 -29.85 15.94
N ALA A 417 12.77 -30.65 16.88
CA ALA A 417 12.25 -30.71 18.24
C ALA A 417 12.32 -29.34 18.95
N HIS A 418 13.44 -28.63 18.82
CA HIS A 418 13.63 -27.29 19.36
C HIS A 418 12.65 -26.27 18.75
N LEU A 419 12.46 -26.30 17.42
CA LEU A 419 11.58 -25.35 16.71
C LEU A 419 10.08 -25.57 16.99
N ARG A 420 9.64 -26.75 17.44
CA ARG A 420 8.24 -27.01 17.84
C ARG A 420 7.75 -26.08 18.97
N ALA A 421 8.66 -25.62 19.83
CA ALA A 421 8.34 -24.64 20.86
C ALA A 421 7.92 -23.27 20.29
N ARG A 422 8.37 -22.93 19.07
CA ARG A 422 8.01 -21.71 18.34
C ARG A 422 7.48 -22.06 16.94
N PRO A 423 6.19 -22.46 16.80
CA PRO A 423 5.60 -22.95 15.54
C PRO A 423 5.83 -22.03 14.33
N GLY A 424 5.78 -20.71 14.52
CA GLY A 424 6.05 -19.77 13.43
C GLY A 424 7.51 -19.75 12.96
N GLU A 425 8.48 -20.11 13.81
CA GLU A 425 9.87 -20.31 13.39
C GLU A 425 10.06 -21.66 12.71
N LEU A 426 9.33 -22.71 13.13
CA LEU A 426 9.27 -24.01 12.44
C LEU A 426 8.73 -23.86 11.02
N ALA A 427 7.54 -23.27 10.86
CA ALA A 427 6.89 -23.09 9.55
C ALA A 427 7.77 -22.33 8.55
N ARG A 428 8.45 -21.25 9.00
CA ARG A 428 9.37 -20.47 8.16
C ARG A 428 10.64 -21.22 7.75
N ARG A 429 11.00 -22.28 8.48
CA ARG A 429 12.18 -23.11 8.20
C ARG A 429 11.80 -24.50 7.66
N LEU A 430 10.52 -24.80 7.43
CA LEU A 430 10.09 -26.13 6.99
C LEU A 430 10.78 -26.55 5.69
N ASP A 431 10.77 -25.70 4.66
CA ASP A 431 11.52 -25.96 3.41
C ASP A 431 12.99 -26.34 3.70
N LEU A 432 13.66 -25.57 4.55
CA LEU A 432 15.05 -25.86 4.91
C LEU A 432 15.20 -27.24 5.56
N LEU A 433 14.34 -27.58 6.51
CA LEU A 433 14.38 -28.88 7.20
C LEU A 433 14.15 -30.04 6.22
N LEU A 434 13.15 -29.93 5.34
CA LEU A 434 12.85 -30.95 4.34
C LEU A 434 14.04 -31.18 3.38
N ARG A 435 14.79 -30.12 3.06
CA ARG A 435 15.99 -30.22 2.21
C ARG A 435 17.22 -30.75 2.93
N LEU A 436 17.38 -30.46 4.21
CA LEU A 436 18.55 -30.90 4.99
C LEU A 436 18.53 -32.40 5.24
N ASP A 437 17.33 -32.96 5.44
CA ASP A 437 17.13 -34.40 5.55
C ASP A 437 15.91 -34.83 4.71
N PRO A 438 16.15 -35.29 3.46
CA PRO A 438 15.13 -35.80 2.57
C PRO A 438 14.38 -37.03 3.11
N THR A 439 15.00 -37.78 4.04
CA THR A 439 14.52 -39.09 4.49
C THR A 439 13.70 -39.03 5.77
N SER A 440 14.01 -38.08 6.66
CA SER A 440 13.31 -37.94 7.94
C SER A 440 11.89 -37.38 7.79
N ARG A 441 10.92 -38.03 8.44
CA ARG A 441 9.52 -37.58 8.54
C ARG A 441 9.25 -36.68 9.75
N ALA A 442 10.24 -36.49 10.63
CA ALA A 442 10.08 -35.66 11.83
C ALA A 442 9.63 -34.22 11.53
N PRO A 443 10.12 -33.51 10.48
CA PRO A 443 9.62 -32.18 10.13
C PRO A 443 8.15 -32.18 9.68
N ASP A 444 7.75 -33.21 8.93
CA ASP A 444 6.39 -33.41 8.40
C ASP A 444 5.39 -33.56 9.56
N GLU A 445 5.67 -34.47 10.50
CA GLU A 445 4.86 -34.68 11.71
C GLU A 445 4.83 -33.44 12.61
N ALA A 446 6.00 -32.79 12.79
CA ALA A 446 6.14 -31.63 13.65
C ALA A 446 5.32 -30.44 13.16
N ILE A 447 5.28 -30.16 11.84
CA ILE A 447 4.49 -29.05 11.31
C ILE A 447 2.99 -29.33 11.42
N LEU A 448 2.55 -30.55 11.10
CA LEU A 448 1.14 -30.93 11.19
C LEU A 448 0.64 -30.87 12.64
N ALA A 449 1.44 -31.34 13.59
CA ALA A 449 1.11 -31.29 15.01
C ALA A 449 0.97 -29.86 15.58
N VAL A 450 1.54 -28.84 14.92
CA VAL A 450 1.43 -27.45 15.37
C VAL A 450 0.60 -26.57 14.42
N ALA A 451 -0.02 -27.14 13.40
CA ALA A 451 -0.73 -26.41 12.35
C ALA A 451 -1.83 -25.48 12.92
N GLU A 452 -2.61 -25.95 13.89
CA GLU A 452 -3.66 -25.17 14.57
C GLU A 452 -3.11 -23.92 15.27
N ARG A 453 -1.84 -23.94 15.72
CA ARG A 453 -1.18 -22.79 16.37
C ARG A 453 -0.62 -21.77 15.37
N LEU A 454 -0.63 -22.08 14.07
CA LEU A 454 -0.17 -21.17 13.01
C LEU A 454 -1.29 -20.23 12.60
N THR A 455 -0.96 -18.98 12.33
CA THR A 455 -1.92 -17.99 11.81
C THR A 455 -2.38 -18.36 10.40
N THR A 456 -3.63 -18.03 10.05
CA THR A 456 -4.23 -18.30 8.72
C THR A 456 -3.36 -17.83 7.55
N PRO A 457 -2.80 -16.60 7.56
CA PRO A 457 -1.85 -16.17 6.52
C PRO A 457 -0.62 -17.08 6.34
N MET A 458 -0.11 -17.64 7.44
CA MET A 458 1.09 -18.48 7.43
C MET A 458 0.79 -19.87 6.90
N LEU A 459 -0.35 -20.47 7.28
CA LEU A 459 -0.83 -21.72 6.68
C LEU A 459 -1.02 -21.56 5.17
N LEU A 460 -1.75 -20.52 4.75
CA LEU A 460 -2.05 -20.24 3.35
C LEU A 460 -0.79 -19.96 2.51
N THR A 461 0.17 -19.22 3.07
CA THR A 461 1.46 -18.98 2.41
C THR A 461 2.27 -20.27 2.33
N LEU A 462 2.23 -21.11 3.36
CA LEU A 462 2.99 -22.36 3.38
C LEU A 462 2.47 -23.38 2.35
N THR A 463 1.14 -23.53 2.23
CA THR A 463 0.53 -24.45 1.24
C THR A 463 0.89 -24.06 -0.19
N THR A 464 0.74 -22.78 -0.53
CA THR A 464 1.04 -22.26 -1.88
C THR A 464 2.54 -22.24 -2.17
N ALA A 465 3.38 -21.90 -1.18
CA ALA A 465 4.82 -21.96 -1.35
C ALA A 465 5.32 -23.38 -1.55
N LEU A 466 4.83 -24.37 -0.80
CA LEU A 466 5.24 -25.79 -0.95
C LEU A 466 4.72 -26.40 -2.25
N ALA A 467 3.51 -26.03 -2.69
CA ALA A 467 2.90 -26.56 -3.91
C ALA A 467 3.78 -26.40 -5.15
N ARG A 468 4.67 -25.41 -5.18
CA ARG A 468 5.57 -25.15 -6.32
C ARG A 468 6.99 -25.67 -6.16
N ARG A 469 7.30 -26.37 -5.07
CA ARG A 469 8.69 -26.74 -4.71
C ARG A 469 9.21 -28.01 -5.37
N HIS A 470 8.36 -28.68 -6.13
CA HIS A 470 8.72 -29.81 -6.98
C HIS A 470 9.15 -29.39 -8.39
N GLU A 471 9.05 -28.09 -8.72
CA GLU A 471 9.43 -27.52 -10.00
C GLU A 471 10.55 -26.49 -9.80
N ALA A 472 11.42 -26.33 -10.80
CA ALA A 472 12.41 -25.26 -10.80
C ALA A 472 11.72 -23.91 -11.01
N GLY A 473 11.77 -23.04 -9.98
CA GLY A 473 11.33 -21.65 -10.11
C GLY A 473 12.37 -20.81 -10.88
N PRO A 474 11.97 -19.73 -11.56
CA PRO A 474 12.88 -18.92 -12.37
C PRO A 474 13.90 -18.18 -11.48
N ASP A 475 13.41 -17.30 -10.61
CA ASP A 475 14.20 -16.49 -9.67
C ASP A 475 13.51 -16.46 -8.29
N ARG A 476 14.32 -16.37 -7.24
CA ARG A 476 13.85 -16.05 -5.89
C ARG A 476 13.82 -14.55 -5.71
N VAL A 477 12.66 -14.00 -5.41
CA VAL A 477 12.49 -12.59 -5.06
C VAL A 477 12.39 -12.43 -3.54
N PHE A 478 13.17 -11.51 -2.98
CA PHE A 478 13.17 -11.19 -1.56
C PHE A 478 12.38 -9.90 -1.30
N PHE A 479 11.42 -9.94 -0.39
CA PHE A 479 10.60 -8.79 0.01
C PHE A 479 11.03 -8.30 1.40
N PRO A 480 11.98 -7.33 1.50
CA PRO A 480 12.38 -6.75 2.77
C PRO A 480 11.24 -5.95 3.41
N ALA A 481 11.38 -5.65 4.71
CA ALA A 481 10.38 -4.93 5.48
C ALA A 481 10.26 -3.43 5.10
N THR A 482 11.30 -2.87 4.46
CA THR A 482 11.32 -1.51 3.91
C THR A 482 10.83 -1.51 2.45
N PRO A 483 10.44 -0.36 1.87
CA PRO A 483 10.13 -0.24 0.44
C PRO A 483 11.18 -0.97 -0.41
N LEU A 484 10.71 -1.70 -1.44
CA LEU A 484 11.49 -2.67 -2.22
C LEU A 484 12.70 -2.02 -2.91
N PHE A 485 13.83 -1.92 -2.23
CA PHE A 485 15.11 -1.61 -2.87
C PHE A 485 15.42 -2.72 -3.90
N ASN A 486 15.16 -2.46 -5.19
CA ASN A 486 15.51 -3.28 -6.36
C ASN A 486 14.90 -4.70 -6.42
N ALA A 487 13.89 -5.04 -5.61
CA ALA A 487 13.34 -6.39 -5.51
C ALA A 487 14.44 -7.48 -5.54
N PRO A 488 15.33 -7.52 -4.52
CA PRO A 488 16.56 -8.31 -4.59
C PRO A 488 16.22 -9.73 -5.01
N SER A 489 16.94 -10.24 -6.00
CA SER A 489 16.65 -11.54 -6.57
C SER A 489 17.92 -12.34 -6.81
N ALA A 490 17.77 -13.65 -6.80
CA ALA A 490 18.83 -14.60 -7.15
C ALA A 490 18.21 -15.83 -7.82
N LYS A 491 18.96 -16.49 -8.69
CA LYS A 491 18.54 -17.78 -9.26
C LYS A 491 18.17 -18.75 -8.14
N ASP A 492 17.08 -19.49 -8.32
CA ASP A 492 16.73 -20.52 -7.35
C ASP A 492 17.60 -21.77 -7.55
N THR A 493 18.62 -21.92 -6.70
CA THR A 493 19.52 -23.09 -6.72
C THR A 493 19.20 -24.09 -5.62
N ARG A 494 18.05 -23.96 -4.94
CA ARG A 494 17.68 -24.89 -3.87
C ARG A 494 17.30 -26.24 -4.47
N PRO A 495 17.68 -27.37 -3.84
CA PRO A 495 17.15 -28.67 -4.18
C PRO A 495 15.61 -28.69 -4.21
N LEU A 496 15.06 -29.36 -5.21
CA LEU A 496 13.63 -29.59 -5.34
C LEU A 496 13.14 -30.54 -4.24
N LEU A 497 11.88 -30.39 -3.85
CA LEU A 497 11.20 -31.32 -2.96
C LEU A 497 10.33 -32.27 -3.77
N SER A 498 10.28 -33.55 -3.42
CA SER A 498 9.39 -34.51 -4.07
C SER A 498 7.92 -34.13 -3.88
N ALA A 499 7.13 -34.19 -4.96
CA ALA A 499 5.68 -34.00 -4.93
C ALA A 499 5.00 -34.99 -3.95
N GLU A 500 5.48 -36.23 -3.88
CA GLU A 500 4.99 -37.26 -2.95
C GLU A 500 5.21 -36.89 -1.48
N ARG A 501 6.28 -36.13 -1.18
CA ARG A 501 6.55 -35.67 0.18
C ARG A 501 5.72 -34.44 0.55
N VAL A 502 5.61 -33.46 -0.34
CA VAL A 502 4.90 -32.21 -0.02
C VAL A 502 3.39 -32.33 -0.10
N GLY A 503 2.84 -33.24 -0.91
CA GLY A 503 1.40 -33.45 -1.09
C GLY A 503 0.65 -33.66 0.23
N PRO A 504 1.01 -34.66 1.05
CA PRO A 504 0.35 -34.91 2.33
C PRO A 504 0.48 -33.75 3.33
N ILE A 505 1.61 -33.04 3.31
CA ILE A 505 1.81 -31.85 4.15
C ILE A 505 0.85 -30.75 3.73
N ILE A 506 0.74 -30.47 2.43
CA ILE A 506 -0.15 -29.44 1.88
C ILE A 506 -1.60 -29.78 2.23
N GLU A 507 -2.03 -31.02 2.00
CA GLU A 507 -3.39 -31.47 2.32
C GLU A 507 -3.70 -31.29 3.81
N GLY A 508 -2.80 -31.72 4.71
CA GLY A 508 -3.00 -31.55 6.15
C GLY A 508 -3.16 -30.08 6.57
N LEU A 509 -2.34 -29.18 6.00
CA LEU A 509 -2.43 -27.75 6.26
C LEU A 509 -3.71 -27.11 5.66
N GLU A 510 -4.16 -27.59 4.50
CA GLU A 510 -5.42 -27.16 3.88
C GLU A 510 -6.64 -27.62 4.69
N ARG A 511 -6.61 -28.84 5.22
CA ARG A 511 -7.64 -29.34 6.13
C ARG A 511 -7.71 -28.49 7.41
N THR A 512 -6.57 -28.12 8.01
CA THR A 512 -6.53 -27.16 9.13
C THR A 512 -7.19 -25.82 8.76
N LEU A 513 -6.90 -25.29 7.56
CA LEU A 513 -7.54 -24.05 7.09
C LEU A 513 -9.05 -24.20 6.95
N LEU A 514 -9.53 -25.29 6.35
CA LEU A 514 -10.96 -25.55 6.14
C LEU A 514 -11.70 -25.72 7.48
N THR A 515 -11.15 -26.51 8.42
CA THR A 515 -11.70 -26.66 9.78
C THR A 515 -11.79 -25.33 10.50
N ARG A 516 -10.78 -24.47 10.35
CA ARG A 516 -10.79 -23.14 10.95
C ARG A 516 -11.86 -22.24 10.35
N LEU A 517 -12.00 -22.22 9.03
CA LEU A 517 -12.96 -21.37 8.32
C LEU A 517 -14.42 -21.83 8.53
N ALA A 518 -14.66 -23.12 8.75
CA ALA A 518 -15.98 -23.65 9.07
C ALA A 518 -16.57 -23.05 10.37
N ARG A 519 -15.72 -22.58 11.30
CA ARG A 519 -16.14 -21.93 12.56
C ARG A 519 -16.79 -20.56 12.36
N LEU A 520 -16.67 -19.97 11.17
CA LEU A 520 -17.32 -18.69 10.83
C LEU A 520 -18.82 -18.84 10.54
N GLY A 521 -19.38 -20.04 10.70
CA GLY A 521 -20.79 -20.34 10.46
C GLY A 521 -21.07 -20.74 9.00
N PRO A 522 -22.05 -21.62 8.76
CA PRO A 522 -22.41 -22.08 7.43
C PRO A 522 -23.04 -20.94 6.61
N VAL A 523 -22.88 -21.03 5.29
CA VAL A 523 -23.62 -20.24 4.31
C VAL A 523 -24.35 -21.22 3.38
N GLN A 524 -25.43 -20.80 2.76
CA GLN A 524 -26.12 -21.63 1.78
C GLN A 524 -25.33 -21.59 0.47
N ASP A 525 -25.21 -20.39 -0.10
CA ASP A 525 -24.52 -20.14 -1.35
C ASP A 525 -23.21 -19.37 -1.16
N ALA A 526 -22.23 -19.72 -2.00
CA ALA A 526 -21.02 -18.94 -2.19
C ALA A 526 -20.85 -18.54 -3.66
N VAL A 527 -20.64 -17.25 -3.94
CA VAL A 527 -20.34 -16.74 -5.29
C VAL A 527 -18.88 -16.26 -5.33
N ILE A 528 -18.12 -16.70 -6.33
CA ILE A 528 -16.71 -16.35 -6.49
C ILE A 528 -16.44 -15.92 -7.94
N ASP A 529 -15.87 -14.73 -8.13
CA ASP A 529 -15.37 -14.32 -9.44
C ASP A 529 -14.06 -15.02 -9.77
N GLU A 530 -14.00 -15.71 -10.91
CA GLU A 530 -12.78 -16.38 -11.40
C GLU A 530 -11.61 -15.39 -11.57
N SER A 531 -11.91 -14.15 -11.94
CA SER A 531 -10.90 -13.08 -12.09
C SER A 531 -10.12 -12.80 -10.80
N LEU A 532 -10.61 -13.19 -9.63
CA LEU A 532 -9.87 -13.13 -8.37
C LEU A 532 -8.66 -14.06 -8.33
N ALA A 533 -8.51 -14.98 -9.28
CA ALA A 533 -7.30 -15.79 -9.45
C ALA A 533 -6.08 -14.93 -9.80
N GLN A 534 -6.34 -13.71 -10.28
CA GLN A 534 -5.33 -12.75 -10.69
C GLN A 534 -5.06 -11.70 -9.60
N ILE A 535 -5.77 -11.76 -8.48
CA ILE A 535 -5.60 -10.86 -7.35
C ILE A 535 -4.87 -11.60 -6.24
N ILE A 536 -3.70 -11.09 -5.85
CA ILE A 536 -2.87 -11.70 -4.81
C ILE A 536 -3.47 -11.40 -3.44
N VAL A 537 -3.46 -12.40 -2.54
CA VAL A 537 -3.78 -12.15 -1.13
C VAL A 537 -2.71 -11.24 -0.53
N PRO A 538 -3.06 -10.12 0.12
CA PRO A 538 -2.08 -9.25 0.74
C PRO A 538 -1.18 -10.02 1.72
N PHE A 539 0.13 -9.81 1.59
CA PHE A 539 1.14 -10.42 2.47
C PHE A 539 1.93 -9.37 3.28
N ASN A 540 1.75 -8.08 2.98
CA ASN A 540 2.22 -6.93 3.75
C ASN A 540 1.47 -5.67 3.33
N GLU A 541 0.44 -5.26 4.09
CA GLU A 541 -0.32 -4.04 3.79
C GLU A 541 0.28 -2.77 4.42
N ARG A 542 1.33 -2.89 5.25
CA ARG A 542 1.96 -1.72 5.88
C ARG A 542 2.55 -0.75 4.86
N THR A 543 3.04 -1.28 3.74
CA THR A 543 3.64 -0.51 2.65
C THR A 543 2.68 -0.34 1.48
N ALA A 544 1.38 -0.57 1.68
CA ALA A 544 0.40 -0.33 0.64
C ALA A 544 0.20 1.18 0.46
N SER A 545 0.29 1.63 -0.80
CA SER A 545 -0.08 2.99 -1.17
C SER A 545 -1.56 3.24 -0.85
N VAL A 546 -1.88 4.36 -0.21
CA VAL A 546 -3.26 4.76 0.10
C VAL A 546 -4.04 4.89 -1.21
N SER A 547 -5.17 4.19 -1.33
CA SER A 547 -5.94 4.07 -2.56
C SER A 547 -7.41 3.78 -2.25
N ALA A 548 -8.31 4.26 -3.12
CA ALA A 548 -9.72 3.86 -3.06
C ALA A 548 -9.91 2.36 -3.36
N VAL A 549 -8.99 1.78 -4.14
CA VAL A 549 -8.94 0.35 -4.50
C VAL A 549 -7.60 -0.20 -4.07
N ASN A 550 -7.60 -0.99 -3.00
CA ASN A 550 -6.38 -1.58 -2.44
C ASN A 550 -5.98 -2.81 -3.25
N LEU A 551 -5.11 -2.60 -4.25
CA LEU A 551 -4.58 -3.66 -5.10
C LEU A 551 -3.25 -4.19 -4.53
N PRO A 552 -3.17 -5.47 -4.13
CA PRO A 552 -1.92 -6.00 -3.58
C PRO A 552 -0.87 -6.19 -4.66
N ARG A 553 0.40 -5.94 -4.32
CA ARG A 553 1.54 -6.15 -5.23
C ARG A 553 1.50 -7.54 -5.87
N GLY A 554 1.71 -7.56 -7.18
CA GLY A 554 1.69 -8.77 -8.01
C GLY A 554 0.31 -9.11 -8.57
N SER A 555 -0.74 -8.39 -8.16
CA SER A 555 -2.07 -8.57 -8.75
C SER A 555 -2.12 -8.03 -10.17
N SER A 556 -3.00 -8.58 -10.99
CA SER A 556 -3.29 -8.05 -12.32
C SER A 556 -4.79 -7.90 -12.57
N LEU A 557 -5.14 -6.87 -13.32
CA LEU A 557 -6.51 -6.54 -13.71
C LEU A 557 -6.66 -6.64 -15.22
N ALA A 558 -7.80 -7.13 -15.68
CA ALA A 558 -8.19 -6.93 -17.07
C ALA A 558 -8.46 -5.43 -17.29
N LEU A 559 -7.94 -4.88 -18.37
CA LEU A 559 -8.29 -3.53 -18.78
C LEU A 559 -9.67 -3.56 -19.45
N PRO A 560 -10.63 -2.70 -19.02
CA PRO A 560 -11.92 -2.57 -19.70
C PRO A 560 -11.78 -2.25 -21.18
N GLU A 561 -12.88 -2.42 -21.91
CA GLU A 561 -12.99 -1.87 -23.26
C GLU A 561 -12.85 -0.34 -23.23
N GLY A 562 -12.33 0.21 -24.32
CA GLY A 562 -11.82 1.58 -24.40
C GLY A 562 -10.53 1.61 -25.22
N PRO A 563 -10.39 2.54 -26.20
CA PRO A 563 -9.19 2.66 -27.02
C PRO A 563 -8.06 3.40 -26.31
N LEU A 564 -8.36 4.23 -25.31
CA LEU A 564 -7.42 5.16 -24.69
C LEU A 564 -7.27 4.93 -23.19
N LEU A 565 -6.02 4.81 -22.74
CA LEU A 565 -5.65 4.82 -21.33
C LEU A 565 -4.94 6.13 -21.02
N ARG A 566 -5.55 7.02 -20.23
CA ARG A 566 -4.94 8.28 -19.78
C ARG A 566 -4.36 8.09 -18.39
N LEU A 567 -3.04 8.01 -18.31
CA LEU A 567 -2.30 8.05 -17.05
C LEU A 567 -2.26 9.48 -16.53
N PHE A 568 -2.29 9.67 -15.22
CA PHE A 568 -2.18 10.99 -14.61
C PHE A 568 -1.32 10.98 -13.34
N MET A 569 -0.72 12.12 -13.04
CA MET A 569 0.02 12.40 -11.83
C MET A 569 -0.29 13.81 -11.35
N HIS A 570 -0.32 14.00 -10.03
CA HIS A 570 -0.37 15.30 -9.39
C HIS A 570 0.58 15.34 -8.20
N TRP A 571 1.23 16.48 -7.97
CA TRP A 571 1.96 16.75 -6.73
C TRP A 571 1.85 18.22 -6.34
N CYS A 572 2.09 18.49 -5.06
CA CYS A 572 2.14 19.86 -4.53
C CYS A 572 3.25 19.93 -3.48
N GLN A 573 4.08 20.95 -3.59
CA GLN A 573 5.16 21.23 -2.65
C GLN A 573 4.56 21.61 -1.27
N PRO A 574 5.23 21.26 -0.15
CA PRO A 574 4.72 21.59 1.18
C PRO A 574 4.74 23.10 1.44
N PRO A 575 3.76 23.68 2.15
CA PRO A 575 3.70 25.13 2.38
C PRO A 575 4.87 25.70 3.19
N LYS A 576 5.50 24.87 4.05
CA LYS A 576 6.58 25.28 4.97
C LYS A 576 7.97 24.84 4.49
N ASP A 577 8.03 24.11 3.39
CA ASP A 577 9.26 23.53 2.84
C ASP A 577 9.30 23.93 1.37
N GLU A 578 9.86 25.12 1.07
CA GLU A 578 10.04 25.65 -0.30
C GLU A 578 11.04 24.82 -1.13
N SER A 579 11.34 23.60 -0.70
CA SER A 579 12.17 22.66 -1.43
C SER A 579 11.54 22.36 -2.78
N TYR A 580 12.18 22.90 -3.82
CA TYR A 580 11.92 22.57 -5.21
C TYR A 580 11.81 21.04 -5.37
N THR A 581 10.68 20.61 -5.91
CA THR A 581 10.39 19.20 -6.20
C THR A 581 9.83 19.09 -7.60
N ASP A 582 10.49 18.23 -8.37
CA ASP A 582 10.35 18.04 -9.80
C ASP A 582 10.06 16.56 -10.04
N LEU A 583 8.82 16.27 -10.47
CA LEU A 583 8.35 14.93 -10.73
C LEU A 583 7.99 14.79 -12.20
N ASP A 584 8.41 13.69 -12.83
CA ASP A 584 8.07 13.38 -14.22
C ASP A 584 7.16 12.16 -14.30
N LEU A 585 6.09 12.26 -15.10
CA LEU A 585 5.31 11.12 -15.57
C LEU A 585 5.81 10.69 -16.95
N SER A 586 6.18 9.42 -17.08
CA SER A 586 6.67 8.84 -18.33
C SER A 586 6.11 7.43 -18.58
N VAL A 587 6.15 7.00 -19.83
CA VAL A 587 5.82 5.63 -20.24
C VAL A 587 6.94 5.05 -21.10
N GLY A 588 7.56 3.97 -20.64
CA GLY A 588 8.53 3.19 -21.44
C GLY A 588 7.86 2.03 -22.16
N PHE A 589 8.21 1.81 -23.43
CA PHE A 589 7.68 0.74 -24.26
C PHE A 589 8.71 -0.37 -24.51
N TYR A 590 8.27 -1.62 -24.41
CA TYR A 590 9.12 -2.80 -24.49
C TYR A 590 8.51 -3.89 -25.38
N GLY A 591 9.38 -4.70 -26.00
CA GLY A 591 8.99 -5.88 -26.79
C GLY A 591 8.73 -7.12 -25.91
N ASP A 592 8.39 -8.24 -26.55
CA ASP A 592 8.17 -9.53 -25.87
C ASP A 592 9.42 -10.04 -25.12
N ASP A 593 10.61 -9.65 -25.61
CA ASP A 593 11.92 -9.93 -25.02
C ASP A 593 12.30 -8.97 -23.88
N TRP A 594 11.39 -8.07 -23.47
CA TRP A 594 11.69 -6.93 -22.61
C TRP A 594 12.79 -6.00 -23.15
N GLY A 595 13.11 -6.09 -24.44
CA GLY A 595 13.96 -5.13 -25.13
C GLY A 595 13.29 -3.77 -25.15
N TYR A 596 13.99 -2.71 -24.72
CA TYR A 596 13.52 -1.34 -24.84
C TYR A 596 13.25 -1.00 -26.31
N ARG A 597 12.09 -0.40 -26.59
CA ARG A 597 11.66 -0.03 -27.94
C ARG A 597 11.53 1.48 -28.10
N ASP A 598 10.81 2.13 -27.19
CA ASP A 598 10.58 3.58 -27.25
C ASP A 598 10.09 4.15 -25.89
N VAL A 599 9.81 5.44 -25.83
CA VAL A 599 9.34 6.15 -24.65
C VAL A 599 8.43 7.33 -25.01
N CYS A 600 7.44 7.61 -24.15
CA CYS A 600 6.77 8.90 -24.07
C CYS A 600 7.14 9.56 -22.74
N ALA A 601 7.84 10.70 -22.79
CA ALA A 601 8.42 11.38 -21.61
C ALA A 601 8.63 12.88 -21.90
N TYR A 602 9.12 13.65 -20.91
CA TYR A 602 9.36 15.10 -21.05
C TYR A 602 10.21 15.51 -22.27
N TYR A 603 11.13 14.64 -22.70
CA TYR A 603 12.02 14.83 -23.87
C TYR A 603 11.49 14.19 -25.15
N HIS A 604 10.35 13.49 -25.10
CA HIS A 604 9.69 12.87 -26.24
C HIS A 604 8.18 12.85 -26.00
N LEU A 605 7.54 14.02 -26.16
CA LEU A 605 6.15 14.25 -25.76
C LEU A 605 5.12 13.54 -26.67
N LYS A 606 5.49 13.17 -27.88
CA LYS A 606 4.59 12.51 -28.85
C LYS A 606 5.31 11.35 -29.49
N LEU A 607 4.91 10.13 -29.13
CA LEU A 607 5.38 8.91 -29.77
C LEU A 607 4.46 8.57 -30.95
N SER A 608 5.02 8.57 -32.16
CA SER A 608 4.36 8.10 -33.38
C SER A 608 5.19 6.99 -34.01
N ALA A 609 4.54 5.89 -34.41
CA ALA A 609 5.17 4.76 -35.09
C ALA A 609 4.27 4.27 -36.21
N GLY A 610 4.84 3.95 -37.37
CA GLY A 610 4.07 3.52 -38.55
C GLY A 610 3.02 4.53 -39.03
N GLY A 611 3.25 5.83 -38.82
CA GLY A 611 2.32 6.89 -39.20
C GLY A 611 1.13 7.09 -38.25
N VAL A 612 1.01 6.29 -37.19
CA VAL A 612 -0.04 6.43 -36.18
C VAL A 612 0.53 6.90 -34.84
N ILE A 613 -0.30 7.60 -34.07
CA ILE A 613 0.06 8.06 -32.72
C ILE A 613 -0.08 6.89 -31.76
N VAL A 614 0.93 6.66 -30.95
CA VAL A 614 0.97 5.59 -29.95
C VAL A 614 0.78 6.17 -28.54
N ALA A 615 1.43 7.30 -28.26
CA ALA A 615 1.30 7.98 -26.98
C ALA A 615 1.55 9.49 -27.05
N ARG A 616 0.95 10.25 -26.12
CA ARG A 616 1.07 11.70 -26.00
C ARG A 616 1.17 12.13 -24.54
N SER A 617 2.13 12.99 -24.22
CA SER A 617 2.30 13.62 -22.91
C SER A 617 1.71 15.03 -22.92
N SER A 618 1.12 15.44 -21.79
CA SER A 618 0.58 16.79 -21.60
C SER A 618 1.64 17.86 -21.35
N GLY A 619 2.91 17.52 -21.48
CA GLY A 619 4.04 18.36 -21.15
C GLY A 619 4.57 18.11 -19.74
N ASP A 620 5.58 18.89 -19.38
CA ASP A 620 6.48 18.66 -18.24
C ASP A 620 6.50 19.89 -17.34
N PHE A 621 5.99 19.73 -16.11
CA PHE A 621 6.09 20.77 -15.08
C PHE A 621 7.26 20.49 -14.16
N THR A 622 8.20 21.42 -14.10
CA THR A 622 9.39 21.26 -13.26
C THR A 622 9.19 21.72 -11.81
N SER A 623 8.03 22.29 -11.50
CA SER A 623 7.71 22.82 -10.17
C SER A 623 6.21 22.75 -9.87
N ALA A 624 5.85 22.50 -8.61
CA ALA A 624 4.46 22.41 -8.17
C ALA A 624 4.19 23.23 -6.91
N PRO A 625 4.17 24.57 -7.00
CA PRO A 625 4.02 25.44 -5.84
C PRO A 625 2.66 25.26 -5.16
N HIS A 626 2.65 25.41 -3.83
CA HIS A 626 1.43 25.49 -3.04
C HIS A 626 0.66 26.79 -3.37
N PRO A 627 -0.70 26.80 -3.40
CA PRO A 627 -1.62 25.70 -3.08
C PRO A 627 -2.01 24.81 -4.25
N ASP A 628 -1.70 25.19 -5.48
CA ASP A 628 -2.29 24.58 -6.67
C ASP A 628 -1.58 23.30 -7.13
N GLY A 629 -0.28 23.15 -6.84
CA GLY A 629 0.52 22.03 -7.31
C GLY A 629 0.69 21.99 -8.83
N ALA A 630 1.00 20.82 -9.38
CA ALA A 630 1.13 20.57 -10.82
C ALA A 630 0.52 19.21 -11.19
N SER A 631 0.03 19.09 -12.43
CA SER A 631 -0.53 17.85 -12.96
C SER A 631 0.07 17.49 -14.31
N GLU A 632 0.33 16.21 -14.53
CA GLU A 632 0.81 15.66 -15.80
C GLU A 632 -0.05 14.48 -16.24
N PHE A 633 -0.17 14.30 -17.55
CA PHE A 633 -0.95 13.25 -18.19
C PHE A 633 -0.17 12.59 -19.31
N VAL A 634 -0.39 11.29 -19.50
CA VAL A 634 0.08 10.55 -20.67
C VAL A 634 -1.05 9.69 -21.23
N ASP A 635 -1.44 9.99 -22.47
CA ASP A 635 -2.39 9.23 -23.27
C ASP A 635 -1.70 8.07 -23.97
N LEU A 636 -2.26 6.87 -23.82
CA LEU A 636 -1.80 5.63 -24.45
C LEU A 636 -2.89 5.04 -25.35
N LEU A 637 -2.65 5.04 -26.65
CA LEU A 637 -3.56 4.47 -27.65
C LEU A 637 -3.26 2.98 -27.81
N LEU A 638 -3.98 2.15 -27.05
CA LEU A 638 -3.60 0.74 -26.82
C LEU A 638 -3.56 -0.09 -28.11
N LYS A 639 -4.54 0.09 -29.00
CA LYS A 639 -4.60 -0.61 -30.29
C LYS A 639 -3.44 -0.21 -31.21
N ASN A 640 -3.13 1.09 -31.25
CA ASN A 640 -2.02 1.61 -32.05
C ASN A 640 -0.69 1.10 -31.51
N ALA A 641 -0.50 1.13 -30.18
CA ALA A 641 0.70 0.58 -29.57
C ALA A 641 0.89 -0.91 -29.95
N ARG A 642 -0.18 -1.70 -29.86
CA ARG A 642 -0.11 -3.13 -30.17
C ARG A 642 0.18 -3.39 -31.66
N SER A 643 -0.44 -2.63 -32.57
CA SER A 643 -0.21 -2.80 -34.02
C SER A 643 1.21 -2.45 -34.45
N GLN A 644 1.91 -1.61 -33.68
CA GLN A 644 3.30 -1.25 -33.90
C GLN A 644 4.31 -2.20 -33.22
N GLY A 645 3.85 -3.34 -32.67
CA GLY A 645 4.72 -4.38 -32.12
C GLY A 645 5.15 -4.17 -30.67
N TYR A 646 4.62 -3.17 -29.97
CA TYR A 646 4.86 -3.03 -28.54
C TYR A 646 4.12 -4.13 -27.76
N ARG A 647 4.78 -4.72 -26.76
CA ARG A 647 4.18 -5.71 -25.85
C ARG A 647 3.83 -5.10 -24.51
N PHE A 648 4.76 -4.37 -23.91
CA PHE A 648 4.59 -3.79 -22.57
C PHE A 648 4.72 -2.27 -22.62
N ALA A 649 3.83 -1.59 -21.90
CA ALA A 649 3.94 -0.16 -21.58
C ALA A 649 4.06 0.00 -20.06
N VAL A 650 5.18 0.56 -19.60
CA VAL A 650 5.51 0.69 -18.17
C VAL A 650 5.31 2.13 -17.74
N MET A 651 4.42 2.38 -16.78
CA MET A 651 4.30 3.69 -16.15
C MET A 651 5.51 3.91 -15.24
N VAL A 652 6.17 5.05 -15.42
CA VAL A 652 7.34 5.44 -14.64
C VAL A 652 7.10 6.84 -14.08
N VAL A 653 7.10 6.96 -12.76
CA VAL A 653 7.07 8.24 -12.05
C VAL A 653 8.46 8.49 -11.48
N ASN A 654 9.12 9.54 -11.94
CA ASN A 654 10.46 9.90 -11.46
C ASN A 654 10.38 11.11 -10.55
N ALA A 655 11.12 11.10 -9.44
CA ALA A 655 11.51 12.32 -8.74
C ALA A 655 12.89 12.72 -9.27
N TYR A 656 12.90 13.61 -10.27
CA TYR A 656 14.14 14.12 -10.86
C TYR A 656 15.00 14.83 -9.80
N SER A 657 14.34 15.65 -8.97
CA SER A 657 14.94 16.29 -7.81
C SER A 657 13.90 16.67 -6.75
N GLY A 658 14.37 16.94 -5.53
CA GLY A 658 13.53 17.39 -4.43
C GLY A 658 13.21 16.34 -3.38
N LEU A 659 12.01 16.42 -2.81
CA LEU A 659 11.60 15.63 -1.65
C LEU A 659 11.30 14.16 -2.03
N PRO A 660 11.50 13.20 -1.11
CA PRO A 660 10.97 11.84 -1.25
C PRO A 660 9.44 11.84 -1.43
N PHE A 661 8.89 10.87 -2.17
CA PHE A 661 7.43 10.74 -2.35
C PHE A 661 6.66 10.74 -1.02
N SER A 662 7.18 10.01 -0.02
CA SER A 662 6.64 9.97 1.36
C SER A 662 6.56 11.32 2.11
N LYS A 663 7.15 12.40 1.56
CA LYS A 663 7.08 13.77 2.10
C LYS A 663 6.12 14.68 1.33
N LEU A 664 5.60 14.23 0.19
CA LEU A 664 4.66 14.96 -0.64
C LEU A 664 3.24 14.52 -0.29
N GLU A 665 2.67 15.07 0.78
CA GLU A 665 1.36 14.67 1.32
C GLU A 665 0.19 14.81 0.33
N ARG A 666 0.38 15.62 -0.72
CA ARG A 666 -0.58 15.87 -1.80
C ARG A 666 -0.14 15.26 -3.13
N ALA A 667 0.77 14.29 -3.13
CA ALA A 667 1.19 13.59 -4.33
C ALA A 667 0.40 12.29 -4.58
N PHE A 668 -0.13 12.14 -5.79
CA PHE A 668 -0.88 10.97 -6.21
C PHE A 668 -0.75 10.74 -7.71
N ALA A 669 -1.03 9.51 -8.14
CA ALA A 669 -1.09 9.15 -9.55
C ALA A 669 -2.22 8.14 -9.79
N GLY A 670 -2.51 7.88 -11.05
CA GLY A 670 -3.60 6.99 -11.41
C GLY A 670 -3.79 6.83 -12.90
N LEU A 671 -4.92 6.24 -13.27
CA LEU A 671 -5.32 6.04 -14.65
C LEU A 671 -6.83 6.20 -14.85
N MET A 672 -7.17 6.71 -16.03
CA MET A 672 -8.52 6.79 -16.57
C MET A 672 -8.64 5.89 -17.79
N VAL A 673 -9.77 5.21 -17.93
CA VAL A 673 -10.13 4.50 -19.17
C VAL A 673 -11.08 5.42 -19.96
N ARG A 674 -10.72 5.74 -21.20
CA ARG A 674 -11.37 6.78 -22.01
C ARG A 674 -11.83 6.19 -23.34
N GLU A 675 -12.99 6.64 -23.81
CA GLU A 675 -13.55 6.27 -25.13
C GLU A 675 -12.86 7.01 -26.28
N ASP A 676 -12.40 8.21 -26.03
CA ASP A 676 -11.77 9.11 -26.99
C ASP A 676 -10.93 10.18 -26.28
N GLU A 677 -10.23 10.99 -27.08
CA GLU A 677 -9.32 12.04 -26.63
C GLU A 677 -10.02 13.27 -26.01
N ASP A 678 -11.34 13.34 -26.16
CA ASP A 678 -12.33 14.16 -25.45
C ASP A 678 -11.82 15.28 -24.49
N ASN A 679 -12.18 16.54 -24.77
CA ASN A 679 -11.74 17.82 -24.15
C ASN A 679 -11.58 17.92 -22.62
N ALA A 680 -12.31 17.14 -21.80
CA ALA A 680 -12.07 17.14 -20.37
C ALA A 680 -10.69 16.51 -20.06
N ILE A 681 -9.73 17.34 -19.65
CA ILE A 681 -8.38 16.94 -19.23
C ILE A 681 -8.46 15.81 -18.19
N PHE A 682 -9.30 16.00 -17.17
CA PHE A 682 -9.53 15.06 -16.08
C PHE A 682 -11.03 14.85 -15.89
N ASP A 683 -11.47 13.60 -15.89
CA ASP A 683 -12.86 13.22 -15.62
C ASP A 683 -12.89 12.17 -14.49
N PRO A 684 -13.34 12.53 -13.26
CA PRO A 684 -13.37 11.63 -12.11
C PRO A 684 -14.21 10.36 -12.33
N ARG A 685 -15.21 10.42 -13.23
CA ARG A 685 -16.10 9.29 -13.57
C ARG A 685 -15.34 8.18 -14.29
N THR A 686 -14.33 8.56 -15.06
CA THR A 686 -13.47 7.64 -15.84
C THR A 686 -12.26 7.13 -15.06
N VAL A 687 -12.00 7.65 -13.86
CA VAL A 687 -10.89 7.22 -13.01
C VAL A 687 -11.15 5.81 -12.49
N ARG A 688 -10.31 4.87 -12.96
CA ARG A 688 -10.36 3.46 -12.56
C ARG A 688 -9.46 3.17 -11.37
N LEU A 689 -8.26 3.77 -11.31
CA LEU A 689 -7.34 3.66 -10.17
C LEU A 689 -6.76 5.03 -9.83
N ARG A 690 -6.66 5.32 -8.54
CA ARG A 690 -5.92 6.46 -7.98
C ARG A 690 -5.24 6.03 -6.69
N PHE A 691 -3.94 6.24 -6.60
CA PHE A 691 -3.10 5.86 -5.47
C PHE A 691 -2.18 7.01 -5.06
N ALA A 692 -1.92 7.14 -3.77
CA ALA A 692 -0.91 8.07 -3.27
C ALA A 692 0.49 7.64 -3.72
N LEU A 693 1.36 8.61 -4.00
CA LEU A 693 2.78 8.34 -4.20
C LEU A 693 3.44 8.17 -2.84
N ASP A 694 4.01 7.00 -2.56
CA ASP A 694 4.76 6.74 -1.34
C ASP A 694 6.10 6.07 -1.66
N GLY A 695 7.09 6.32 -0.79
CA GLY A 695 8.44 5.77 -0.93
C GLY A 695 9.58 6.81 -0.90
N PRO A 696 10.82 6.35 -1.16
CA PRO A 696 12.00 7.19 -1.24
C PRO A 696 12.02 8.04 -2.53
N ASN A 697 12.93 9.01 -2.63
CA ASN A 697 13.17 9.75 -3.88
C ASN A 697 13.79 8.84 -4.96
N GLY A 698 13.48 9.04 -6.24
CA GLY A 698 14.08 8.29 -7.35
C GLY A 698 13.05 7.86 -8.38
N VAL A 699 12.92 6.56 -8.60
CA VAL A 699 12.06 5.98 -9.65
C VAL A 699 10.97 5.16 -9.00
N PHE A 700 9.74 5.37 -9.41
CA PHE A 700 8.58 4.59 -8.99
C PHE A 700 7.90 3.97 -10.22
N MET A 701 7.72 2.66 -10.19
CA MET A 701 7.10 1.86 -11.24
C MET A 701 5.83 1.22 -10.67
N PRO A 702 4.70 1.96 -10.68
CA PRO A 702 3.47 1.46 -10.08
C PRO A 702 2.88 0.28 -10.86
N LEU A 703 2.91 0.35 -12.21
CA LEU A 703 2.19 -0.60 -13.06
C LEU A 703 2.84 -0.85 -14.42
N VAL A 704 2.52 -2.00 -14.98
CA VAL A 704 2.84 -2.41 -16.36
C VAL A 704 1.55 -2.76 -17.07
N VAL A 705 1.34 -2.22 -18.27
CA VAL A 705 0.28 -2.63 -19.18
C VAL A 705 0.84 -3.64 -20.16
N ASP A 706 0.35 -4.88 -20.11
CA ASP A 706 0.53 -5.88 -21.15
C ASP A 706 -0.52 -5.67 -22.25
N LEU A 707 -0.05 -5.15 -23.38
CA LEU A 707 -0.88 -4.78 -24.53
C LEU A 707 -1.44 -6.00 -25.28
N ALA A 708 -0.78 -7.16 -25.17
CA ALA A 708 -1.24 -8.35 -25.88
C ALA A 708 -2.35 -9.07 -25.11
N THR A 709 -2.23 -9.15 -23.78
CA THR A 709 -3.26 -9.76 -22.92
C THR A 709 -4.32 -8.75 -22.46
N ARG A 710 -4.13 -7.46 -22.75
CA ARG A 710 -4.92 -6.32 -22.23
C ARG A 710 -5.03 -6.37 -20.71
N ARG A 711 -3.90 -6.57 -20.04
CA ARG A 711 -3.83 -6.63 -18.58
C ARG A 711 -2.98 -5.52 -18.01
N LEU A 712 -3.37 -5.04 -16.85
CA LEU A 712 -2.56 -4.18 -16.01
C LEU A 712 -1.98 -5.03 -14.87
N HIS A 713 -0.66 -5.10 -14.78
CA HIS A 713 0.07 -5.71 -13.68
C HIS A 713 0.48 -4.65 -12.67
N TRP A 714 0.09 -4.82 -11.42
CA TRP A 714 0.40 -3.91 -10.32
C TRP A 714 1.69 -4.32 -9.61
N LEU A 715 2.75 -3.53 -9.77
CA LEU A 715 4.07 -3.84 -9.23
C LEU A 715 4.37 -3.06 -7.96
N ASP A 716 3.97 -1.78 -7.89
CA ASP A 716 4.18 -0.91 -6.72
C ASP A 716 5.63 -0.99 -6.20
N VAL A 717 6.60 -0.73 -7.09
CA VAL A 717 8.04 -0.82 -6.79
C VAL A 717 8.69 0.55 -6.90
N SER A 718 9.42 0.94 -5.86
CA SER A 718 10.22 2.17 -5.84
C SER A 718 11.70 1.87 -5.67
N ARG A 719 12.54 2.67 -6.32
CA ARG A 719 14.00 2.64 -6.21
C ARG A 719 14.49 4.00 -5.77
N LYS A 720 15.44 3.98 -4.82
CA LYS A 720 16.19 5.19 -4.46
C LYS A 720 17.11 5.60 -5.61
N GLY A 721 16.89 6.78 -6.17
CA GLY A 721 17.67 7.33 -7.29
C GLY A 721 18.96 8.00 -6.85
N GLN A 722 19.78 8.43 -7.82
CA GLN A 722 20.87 9.37 -7.57
C GLN A 722 20.31 10.81 -7.54
N LEU A 723 21.03 11.73 -6.87
CA LEU A 723 20.69 13.16 -6.87
C LEU A 723 20.98 13.71 -8.28
N ALA A 724 19.92 13.95 -9.07
CA ALA A 724 19.89 14.34 -10.49
C ALA A 724 19.99 13.20 -11.54
N MET A 725 19.19 13.34 -12.61
CA MET A 725 19.16 12.52 -13.86
C MET A 725 18.41 11.18 -13.87
N ASN A 726 17.44 10.95 -12.98
CA ASN A 726 16.59 9.75 -13.07
C ASN A 726 15.50 9.94 -14.14
N ASN A 727 15.49 9.12 -15.19
CA ASN A 727 14.44 9.04 -16.20
C ASN A 727 14.36 7.60 -16.74
N VAL A 728 13.46 7.36 -17.71
CA VAL A 728 13.31 6.05 -18.34
C VAL A 728 14.62 5.57 -18.96
N ALA A 729 15.34 6.44 -19.68
CA ALA A 729 16.59 6.08 -20.33
C ALA A 729 17.68 5.66 -19.31
N THR A 730 17.82 6.36 -18.19
CA THR A 730 18.80 6.02 -17.15
C THR A 730 18.39 4.81 -16.31
N SER A 731 17.09 4.49 -16.27
CA SER A 731 16.52 3.38 -15.50
C SER A 731 16.19 2.14 -16.34
N THR A 732 16.44 2.19 -17.66
CA THR A 732 16.02 1.15 -18.61
C THR A 732 16.53 -0.22 -18.21
N LYS A 733 17.82 -0.36 -17.88
CA LYS A 733 18.40 -1.65 -17.44
C LYS A 733 17.71 -2.24 -16.21
N ASP A 734 17.29 -1.39 -15.28
CA ASP A 734 16.58 -1.83 -14.08
C ASP A 734 15.15 -2.23 -14.42
N ILE A 735 14.44 -1.48 -15.27
CA ILE A 735 13.08 -1.82 -15.73
C ILE A 735 13.10 -3.18 -16.45
N GLN A 736 14.02 -3.36 -17.39
CA GLN A 736 14.23 -4.60 -18.15
C GLN A 736 14.60 -5.80 -17.26
N SER A 737 15.11 -5.56 -16.06
CA SER A 737 15.46 -6.62 -15.12
C SER A 737 14.38 -6.88 -14.07
N VAL A 738 13.73 -5.84 -13.54
CA VAL A 738 12.85 -5.93 -12.37
C VAL A 738 11.44 -6.33 -12.78
N CYS A 739 10.88 -5.69 -13.82
CA CYS A 739 9.53 -5.96 -14.28
C CYS A 739 9.32 -7.43 -14.70
N PRO A 740 10.10 -8.01 -15.64
CA PRO A 740 9.91 -9.41 -16.03
C PRO A 740 10.08 -10.38 -14.86
N ARG A 741 11.06 -10.14 -13.98
CA ARG A 741 11.27 -11.00 -12.81
C ARG A 741 10.10 -10.98 -11.84
N LEU A 742 9.52 -9.82 -11.59
CA LEU A 742 8.34 -9.71 -10.74
C LEU A 742 7.12 -10.35 -11.38
N LEU A 743 6.88 -10.13 -12.68
CA LEU A 743 5.78 -10.78 -13.40
C LEU A 743 5.92 -12.30 -13.32
N HIS A 744 7.07 -12.85 -13.72
CA HIS A 744 7.34 -14.29 -13.63
C HIS A 744 7.22 -14.85 -12.19
N TYR A 745 7.69 -14.10 -11.19
CA TYR A 745 7.58 -14.52 -9.79
C TYR A 745 6.14 -14.70 -9.32
N PHE A 746 5.25 -13.77 -9.69
CA PHE A 746 3.84 -13.84 -9.32
C PHE A 746 3.06 -14.84 -10.20
N GLU A 747 3.38 -14.93 -11.50
CA GLU A 747 2.80 -15.91 -12.44
C GLU A 747 3.17 -17.35 -12.10
N HIS A 748 4.34 -17.59 -11.50
CA HIS A 748 4.73 -18.92 -10.99
C HIS A 748 3.75 -19.49 -9.95
N GLY A 749 2.88 -18.66 -9.34
CA GLY A 749 1.81 -19.14 -8.46
C GLY A 749 2.30 -19.63 -7.10
N SER A 750 3.47 -19.17 -6.66
CA SER A 750 4.01 -19.43 -5.30
C SER A 750 3.36 -18.56 -4.22
N ARG A 751 2.42 -17.68 -4.63
CA ARG A 751 1.68 -16.78 -3.76
C ARG A 751 0.19 -17.12 -3.80
N PRO A 752 -0.52 -17.00 -2.65
CA PRO A 752 -1.95 -17.23 -2.61
C PRO A 752 -2.72 -16.12 -3.33
N THR A 753 -3.81 -16.50 -3.97
CA THR A 753 -4.73 -15.62 -4.70
C THR A 753 -6.04 -15.47 -3.92
N MET A 754 -6.75 -14.36 -4.15
CA MET A 754 -8.05 -14.12 -3.53
C MET A 754 -9.06 -15.19 -3.95
N PHE A 755 -8.97 -15.73 -5.17
CA PHE A 755 -9.78 -16.88 -5.59
C PHE A 755 -9.53 -18.10 -4.72
N ARG A 756 -8.26 -18.47 -4.45
CA ARG A 756 -7.95 -19.62 -3.59
C ARG A 756 -8.49 -19.42 -2.17
N LEU A 757 -8.34 -18.20 -1.63
CA LEU A 757 -8.87 -17.87 -0.30
C LEU A 757 -10.40 -17.94 -0.29
N ALA A 758 -11.08 -17.38 -1.29
CA ALA A 758 -12.52 -17.45 -1.44
C ALA A 758 -13.02 -18.90 -1.60
N ALA A 759 -12.31 -19.72 -2.37
CA ALA A 759 -12.61 -21.13 -2.55
C ALA A 759 -12.48 -21.92 -1.23
N LEU A 760 -11.50 -21.58 -0.37
CA LEU A 760 -11.43 -22.16 0.98
C LEU A 760 -12.64 -21.77 1.83
N HIS A 761 -13.06 -20.50 1.81
CA HIS A 761 -14.26 -20.05 2.52
C HIS A 761 -15.52 -20.76 2.02
N ALA A 762 -15.71 -20.80 0.69
CA ALA A 762 -16.86 -21.44 0.07
C ALA A 762 -16.88 -22.94 0.39
N ALA A 763 -15.78 -23.65 0.19
CA ALA A 763 -15.72 -25.09 0.43
C ALA A 763 -15.86 -25.47 1.91
N ALA A 764 -15.44 -24.60 2.84
CA ALA A 764 -15.59 -24.85 4.28
C ALA A 764 -17.02 -24.59 4.80
N ARG A 765 -17.81 -23.75 4.12
CA ARG A 765 -19.04 -23.17 4.70
C ARG A 765 -20.30 -23.37 3.85
N ALA A 766 -20.16 -23.45 2.53
CA ALA A 766 -21.27 -23.46 1.58
C ALA A 766 -21.73 -24.88 1.22
N GLN A 767 -23.00 -24.98 0.83
CA GLN A 767 -23.55 -26.17 0.17
C GLN A 767 -23.43 -26.07 -1.36
N ARG A 768 -23.62 -24.87 -1.91
CA ARG A 768 -23.53 -24.59 -3.34
C ARG A 768 -22.51 -23.47 -3.60
N VAL A 769 -21.62 -23.69 -4.56
CA VAL A 769 -20.57 -22.75 -4.98
C VAL A 769 -20.77 -22.39 -6.44
N LEU A 770 -20.90 -21.10 -6.71
CA LEU A 770 -21.09 -20.51 -8.04
C LEU A 770 -19.82 -19.74 -8.41
N VAL A 771 -19.08 -20.24 -9.40
CA VAL A 771 -17.88 -19.56 -9.93
C VAL A 771 -18.25 -18.79 -11.19
N ARG A 772 -18.21 -17.46 -11.12
CA ARG A 772 -18.58 -16.56 -12.22
C ARG A 772 -17.35 -16.23 -13.06
N SER A 773 -17.44 -16.51 -14.35
CA SER A 773 -16.52 -16.04 -15.40
C SER A 773 -17.22 -14.97 -16.26
N PRO A 774 -16.51 -14.28 -17.17
CA PRO A 774 -17.14 -13.34 -18.09
C PRO A 774 -18.18 -13.94 -19.04
N TRP A 775 -18.20 -15.28 -19.22
CA TRP A 775 -19.01 -15.94 -20.25
C TRP A 775 -20.03 -16.94 -19.70
N ALA A 776 -19.82 -17.43 -18.48
CA ALA A 776 -20.65 -18.45 -17.85
C ALA A 776 -20.47 -18.47 -16.32
N THR A 777 -21.42 -19.09 -15.63
CA THR A 777 -21.34 -19.41 -14.21
C THR A 777 -21.29 -20.92 -14.02
N SER A 778 -20.25 -21.41 -13.37
CA SER A 778 -20.07 -22.81 -13.00
C SER A 778 -20.65 -23.09 -11.63
N GLU A 779 -21.58 -24.03 -11.53
CA GLU A 779 -22.13 -24.50 -10.26
C GLU A 779 -21.43 -25.77 -9.78
N LEU A 780 -21.08 -25.79 -8.49
CA LEU A 780 -20.60 -26.96 -7.77
C LEU A 780 -21.43 -27.13 -6.51
N THR A 781 -22.12 -28.26 -6.41
CA THR A 781 -22.89 -28.62 -5.21
C THR A 781 -22.15 -29.71 -4.43
N ARG A 782 -22.16 -29.59 -3.10
CA ARG A 782 -21.54 -30.58 -2.21
C ARG A 782 -22.19 -31.95 -2.41
N ARG A 783 -21.38 -32.94 -2.78
CA ARG A 783 -21.86 -34.31 -3.00
C ARG A 783 -22.10 -35.04 -1.67
N PRO A 784 -23.00 -36.05 -1.63
CA PRO A 784 -23.14 -36.89 -0.44
C PRO A 784 -21.79 -37.52 -0.04
N GLY A 785 -21.39 -37.33 1.22
CA GLY A 785 -20.11 -37.84 1.75
C GLY A 785 -18.86 -37.04 1.35
N GLU A 786 -19.00 -35.97 0.56
CA GLU A 786 -17.88 -35.10 0.19
C GLU A 786 -17.50 -34.14 1.33
N ASP A 787 -16.28 -34.28 1.82
CA ASP A 787 -15.72 -33.36 2.81
C ASP A 787 -15.39 -31.98 2.21
N ALA A 788 -15.10 -31.01 3.07
CA ALA A 788 -14.73 -29.66 2.65
C ALA A 788 -13.48 -29.63 1.75
N HIS A 789 -12.57 -30.58 1.90
CA HIS A 789 -11.36 -30.65 1.09
C HIS A 789 -11.68 -31.13 -0.33
N GLY A 790 -12.53 -32.14 -0.49
CA GLY A 790 -13.01 -32.62 -1.79
C GLY A 790 -13.68 -31.51 -2.61
N LEU A 791 -14.62 -30.78 -2.00
CA LEU A 791 -15.27 -29.65 -2.66
C LEU A 791 -14.26 -28.54 -3.02
N PHE A 792 -13.33 -28.22 -2.12
CA PHE A 792 -12.26 -27.25 -2.39
C PHE A 792 -11.42 -27.64 -3.62
N ARG A 793 -11.04 -28.91 -3.73
CA ARG A 793 -10.29 -29.42 -4.89
C ARG A 793 -11.11 -29.29 -6.18
N ARG A 794 -12.39 -29.63 -6.16
CA ARG A 794 -13.27 -29.48 -7.34
C ARG A 794 -13.40 -28.03 -7.80
N VAL A 795 -13.57 -27.10 -6.86
CA VAL A 795 -13.62 -25.65 -7.16
C VAL A 795 -12.32 -25.19 -7.83
N LEU A 796 -11.17 -25.57 -7.29
CA LEU A 796 -9.87 -25.20 -7.87
C LEU A 796 -9.60 -25.80 -9.25
N HIS A 797 -10.15 -26.98 -9.54
CA HIS A 797 -9.99 -27.69 -10.81
C HIS A 797 -11.15 -27.48 -11.79
N ALA A 798 -12.05 -26.54 -11.49
CA ALA A 798 -13.23 -26.22 -12.31
C ALA A 798 -14.10 -27.45 -12.66
N GLN A 799 -14.26 -28.38 -11.72
CA GLN A 799 -15.07 -29.60 -11.89
C GLN A 799 -16.55 -29.33 -11.58
N ALA A 800 -17.18 -28.53 -12.44
CA ALA A 800 -18.57 -28.10 -12.36
C ALA A 800 -19.56 -29.27 -12.50
N ASP A 801 -20.67 -29.21 -11.75
CA ASP A 801 -21.82 -30.10 -11.96
C ASP A 801 -22.77 -29.53 -13.03
N THR A 802 -22.85 -28.21 -13.16
CA THR A 802 -23.72 -27.51 -14.13
C THR A 802 -23.09 -26.18 -14.56
N LEU A 803 -23.39 -25.75 -15.79
CA LEU A 803 -22.98 -24.46 -16.35
C LEU A 803 -24.23 -23.65 -16.69
N TYR A 804 -24.25 -22.38 -16.27
CA TYR A 804 -25.28 -21.40 -16.60
C TYR A 804 -24.70 -20.27 -17.45
N GLU A 805 -25.50 -19.70 -18.36
CA GLU A 805 -25.11 -18.50 -19.10
C GLU A 805 -25.03 -17.26 -18.18
N ALA A 806 -25.86 -17.21 -17.13
CA ALA A 806 -25.92 -16.13 -16.16
C ALA A 806 -25.98 -16.68 -14.72
N LEU A 807 -25.71 -15.83 -13.73
CA LEU A 807 -25.76 -16.20 -12.31
C LEU A 807 -27.20 -16.62 -11.93
N PRO A 808 -27.44 -17.85 -11.45
CA PRO A 808 -28.75 -18.26 -10.94
C PRO A 808 -29.11 -17.51 -9.64
N PRO A 809 -30.40 -17.50 -9.24
CA PRO A 809 -30.83 -16.88 -7.99
C PRO A 809 -30.06 -17.41 -6.77
N LEU A 810 -29.68 -16.48 -5.89
CA LEU A 810 -28.98 -16.78 -4.65
C LEU A 810 -29.98 -17.04 -3.52
N GLU A 811 -29.67 -18.03 -2.69
CA GLU A 811 -30.50 -18.51 -1.59
C GLU A 811 -29.79 -18.42 -0.25
N GLY A 812 -30.56 -18.17 0.81
CA GLY A 812 -30.09 -18.20 2.20
C GLY A 812 -28.99 -17.18 2.53
N PRO A 813 -28.22 -17.40 3.62
CA PRO A 813 -27.04 -16.61 3.91
C PRO A 813 -26.01 -16.80 2.81
N VAL A 814 -25.51 -15.71 2.23
CA VAL A 814 -24.59 -15.73 1.08
C VAL A 814 -23.19 -15.28 1.50
N PHE A 815 -22.18 -15.98 0.99
CA PHE A 815 -20.81 -15.48 0.90
C PHE A 815 -20.49 -15.06 -0.54
N ALA A 816 -19.98 -13.86 -0.76
CA ALA A 816 -19.59 -13.39 -2.08
C ALA A 816 -18.14 -12.88 -2.09
N ALA A 817 -17.35 -13.31 -3.07
CA ALA A 817 -16.03 -12.79 -3.34
C ALA A 817 -15.96 -12.32 -4.78
N LEU A 818 -16.00 -11.00 -4.97
CA LEU A 818 -16.18 -10.36 -6.26
C LEU A 818 -14.97 -9.49 -6.63
N SER A 819 -14.62 -9.47 -7.92
CA SER A 819 -13.69 -8.47 -8.43
C SER A 819 -14.40 -7.14 -8.62
N GLU A 820 -15.55 -7.15 -9.29
CA GLU A 820 -16.47 -6.02 -9.39
C GLU A 820 -17.66 -6.28 -8.45
N GLY A 821 -17.91 -5.40 -7.49
CA GLY A 821 -19.05 -5.49 -6.58
C GLY A 821 -20.36 -5.09 -7.26
N ASP A 822 -20.68 -5.71 -8.39
CA ASP A 822 -21.79 -5.38 -9.31
C ASP A 822 -23.07 -6.16 -9.02
N LEU A 823 -23.03 -7.11 -8.07
CA LEU A 823 -24.19 -7.93 -7.69
C LEU A 823 -25.06 -7.25 -6.63
N SER A 824 -26.37 -7.42 -6.78
CA SER A 824 -27.33 -7.19 -5.69
C SER A 824 -27.38 -8.44 -4.81
N LEU A 825 -26.94 -8.32 -3.56
CA LEU A 825 -26.86 -9.44 -2.61
C LEU A 825 -27.97 -9.34 -1.56
N PRO A 826 -28.44 -10.48 -1.01
CA PRO A 826 -29.38 -10.48 0.12
C PRO A 826 -28.84 -9.71 1.33
N GLU A 827 -29.75 -9.18 2.15
CA GLU A 827 -29.38 -8.52 3.41
C GLU A 827 -28.60 -9.50 4.32
N GLY A 828 -27.52 -9.00 4.95
CA GLY A 828 -26.65 -9.82 5.79
C GLY A 828 -25.61 -10.66 5.03
N ALA A 829 -25.55 -10.58 3.70
CA ALA A 829 -24.51 -11.27 2.93
C ALA A 829 -23.09 -10.86 3.34
N GLU A 830 -22.20 -11.84 3.44
CA GLU A 830 -20.78 -11.60 3.69
C GLU A 830 -20.05 -11.42 2.37
N VAL A 831 -19.58 -10.20 2.10
CA VAL A 831 -19.03 -9.87 0.79
C VAL A 831 -17.64 -9.27 0.86
N TYR A 832 -16.70 -9.82 0.09
CA TYR A 832 -15.48 -9.16 -0.33
C TYR A 832 -15.68 -8.66 -1.76
N ALA A 833 -15.37 -7.39 -2.01
CA ALA A 833 -15.39 -6.80 -3.35
C ALA A 833 -14.14 -5.93 -3.54
N LEU A 834 -13.34 -6.21 -4.57
CA LEU A 834 -12.16 -5.40 -4.88
C LEU A 834 -12.58 -3.99 -5.31
N PHE A 835 -13.51 -3.89 -6.26
CA PHE A 835 -14.18 -2.65 -6.64
C PHE A 835 -15.58 -2.60 -6.02
N ARG A 836 -15.94 -1.46 -5.42
CA ARG A 836 -17.12 -1.32 -4.56
C ARG A 836 -18.24 -0.57 -5.28
N GLU A 837 -18.76 -1.14 -6.36
CA GLU A 837 -19.71 -0.45 -7.26
C GLU A 837 -21.13 -0.39 -6.68
N ALA A 838 -21.75 -1.56 -6.41
CA ALA A 838 -23.13 -1.68 -5.92
C ALA A 838 -23.24 -2.30 -4.51
N VAL A 839 -22.15 -2.88 -3.99
CA VAL A 839 -22.12 -3.57 -2.70
C VAL A 839 -21.79 -2.62 -1.54
N ALA A 840 -22.59 -2.64 -0.48
CA ALA A 840 -22.32 -1.93 0.77
C ALA A 840 -21.46 -2.74 1.76
N ALA A 841 -20.66 -2.02 2.56
CA ALA A 841 -19.82 -2.55 3.64
C ALA A 841 -18.97 -3.81 3.30
N PRO A 842 -18.29 -3.88 2.14
CA PRO A 842 -17.51 -5.06 1.82
C PRO A 842 -16.38 -5.26 2.83
N ARG A 843 -16.19 -6.52 3.21
CA ARG A 843 -15.04 -7.02 3.95
C ARG A 843 -13.77 -6.72 3.17
N SER A 844 -12.71 -6.39 3.88
CA SER A 844 -11.35 -6.33 3.36
C SER A 844 -10.78 -7.75 3.18
N ALA A 845 -9.72 -7.89 2.38
CA ALA A 845 -8.98 -9.16 2.29
C ALA A 845 -8.41 -9.59 3.67
N ALA A 846 -8.05 -8.62 4.51
CA ALA A 846 -7.62 -8.88 5.89
C ALA A 846 -8.72 -9.52 6.75
N ASP A 847 -9.98 -9.16 6.55
CA ASP A 847 -11.11 -9.75 7.29
C ASP A 847 -11.30 -11.23 6.91
N LEU A 848 -11.13 -11.59 5.63
CA LEU A 848 -11.17 -12.99 5.19
C LEU A 848 -10.00 -13.82 5.76
N LEU A 849 -8.86 -13.20 6.04
CA LEU A 849 -7.73 -13.85 6.69
C LEU A 849 -7.90 -14.02 8.21
N SER A 850 -8.93 -13.39 8.79
CA SER A 850 -9.12 -13.26 10.24
C SER A 850 -10.10 -14.30 10.76
N ALA A 851 -9.72 -15.56 10.64
CA ALA A 851 -10.39 -16.67 11.34
C ALA A 851 -9.56 -17.05 12.57
N PRO A 852 -10.14 -17.09 13.78
CA PRO A 852 -9.40 -17.38 15.00
C PRO A 852 -8.85 -18.82 14.97
N PRO A 853 -7.62 -19.05 15.48
CA PRO A 853 -7.14 -20.41 15.72
C PRO A 853 -8.05 -21.13 16.74
N GLY A 854 -8.02 -22.46 16.72
CA GLY A 854 -8.84 -23.29 17.62
C GLY A 854 -8.30 -23.37 19.02
#